data_AF-A0A1Y4S2Y1-F1
#
_entry.id   AF-A0A1Y4S2Y1-F1
#
_cell.length_a   1.000
_cell.length_b   1.000
_cell.length_c   1.000
_cell.angle_alpha   90.00
_cell.angle_beta   90.00
_cell.angle_gamma   90.00
#
_symmetry.space_group_name_H-M   'P 1'
#
loop_
_entity.id
_entity.type
_entity.pdbx_description
1 polymer ?
#
loop_
_entity_poly.entity_id
_entity_poly.type
_entity_poly.pdbx_seq_one_letter_code
_entity_poly.pdbx_strand_id
1 'polypeptide(L)'
;MRFTKDTSLIQVLKYSSQRLARIISVPVTNGYRKLRQVLNPNGFTTRVMADVRKGSKELIQGKPQSLKDYFSVGNYYISKKLVFLVGLLVLVVPVIYLKFLHPVIRSNFLTTTMVVNSLEMTGYNGKVELLSSRGGTVLYRGPLVDGRITGDGKLYDYEGNLVYQGGFLLEQYEGSGQTFWPNGNPCYIGTFASNQYEGRGKLYAENGTLIYEGDFVAGKYEGSGTLYNEDGTILYEGEFMAGLYEGQGTLYQDGAVLYTGTFASGEMSGSGKLYAGDLVIYEGEFAGGTFEGAGKEYDPVEGRLLYDGSFVAGKYEGEGRQFDADTGALVYEGTFYQGQREGEGKEYDPETQLPRYEGGFKAGRYDGEGTLYDETLGVPIYKGGFRLGVYHGTGTEYDPVTGFVTAAGEYRNGKLVEVGADGTVTGEVTAPSLPPEETGGESGGEGGTETGGETGSQTGGETGGQTGTETGGQTGTGAVYHGPTTADGGIDYSALAGMSLSEAKDQFSGGGDNWTLADGQATVYSDTTDGIGVTIRADSGGNVISVDVWNDAPVAGATVGMTQSELTAAFGSPTQTGKATMGESRMISISQSNRYFGRLTNLSPESQVTIYTYETDAGTVQAVFAGSSGQCLLLEVLP
;
A
#
# COMPACT_ATOMS: atom_id res chain seq x y z
N MET A 1 0.49 -31.68 -16.63
CA MET A 1 1.08 -30.62 -17.48
C MET A 1 0.56 -30.74 -18.91
N ARG A 2 0.39 -29.62 -19.64
CA ARG A 2 0.07 -29.64 -21.08
C ARG A 2 1.37 -29.40 -21.87
N PHE A 3 1.95 -30.46 -22.41
CA PHE A 3 2.97 -30.34 -23.46
C PHE A 3 2.26 -30.05 -24.80
N THR A 4 1.71 -28.85 -24.97
CA THR A 4 1.00 -28.51 -26.22
C THR A 4 1.42 -27.14 -26.72
N LYS A 5 1.98 -27.11 -27.93
CA LYS A 5 2.24 -25.88 -28.68
C LYS A 5 1.02 -25.42 -29.51
N ASP A 6 -0.02 -26.26 -29.65
CA ASP A 6 -1.22 -25.96 -30.46
C ASP A 6 -2.54 -26.38 -29.78
N THR A 7 -3.47 -25.44 -29.70
CA THR A 7 -4.81 -25.56 -29.10
C THR A 7 -5.85 -25.99 -30.14
N SER A 8 -5.89 -27.28 -30.49
CA SER A 8 -7.01 -27.82 -31.28
C SER A 8 -8.14 -28.37 -30.38
N LEU A 9 -9.35 -27.83 -30.55
CA LEU A 9 -10.56 -28.14 -29.77
C LEU A 9 -10.97 -29.62 -29.88
N ILE A 10 -10.66 -30.25 -31.00
CA ILE A 10 -10.88 -31.68 -31.27
C ILE A 10 -9.96 -32.56 -30.40
N GLN A 11 -8.70 -32.15 -30.18
CA GLN A 11 -7.81 -32.89 -29.28
C GLN A 11 -8.28 -32.77 -27.82
N VAL A 12 -8.77 -31.60 -27.39
CA VAL A 12 -9.32 -31.39 -26.03
C VAL A 12 -10.53 -32.29 -25.76
N LEU A 13 -11.42 -32.47 -26.75
CA LEU A 13 -12.57 -33.39 -26.66
C LEU A 13 -12.15 -34.87 -26.67
N LYS A 14 -11.12 -35.22 -27.42
CA LYS A 14 -10.57 -36.59 -27.45
C LYS A 14 -9.87 -36.95 -26.13
N TYR A 15 -9.21 -36.00 -25.48
CA TYR A 15 -8.57 -36.21 -24.18
C TYR A 15 -9.56 -36.23 -23.01
N SER A 16 -10.61 -35.40 -23.03
CA SER A 16 -11.66 -35.42 -22.00
C SER A 16 -12.49 -36.70 -22.02
N SER A 17 -12.81 -37.22 -23.21
CA SER A 17 -13.47 -38.54 -23.36
C SER A 17 -12.58 -39.70 -22.90
N GLN A 18 -11.27 -39.67 -23.17
CA GLN A 18 -10.32 -40.65 -22.63
C GLN A 18 -10.15 -40.55 -21.11
N ARG A 19 -10.30 -39.35 -20.54
CA ARG A 19 -10.28 -39.09 -19.09
C ARG A 19 -11.54 -39.64 -18.39
N LEU A 20 -12.71 -39.46 -18.98
CA LEU A 20 -13.97 -40.07 -18.51
C LEU A 20 -13.94 -41.60 -18.61
N ALA A 21 -13.42 -42.15 -19.72
CA ALA A 21 -13.21 -43.59 -19.87
C ALA A 21 -12.25 -44.16 -18.80
N ARG A 22 -11.27 -43.36 -18.34
CA ARG A 22 -10.36 -43.72 -17.24
C ARG A 22 -11.00 -43.65 -15.86
N ILE A 23 -11.88 -42.70 -15.58
CA ILE A 23 -12.63 -42.67 -14.30
C ILE A 23 -13.54 -43.90 -14.18
N ILE A 24 -14.14 -44.32 -15.29
CA ILE A 24 -14.99 -45.52 -15.35
C ILE A 24 -14.16 -46.81 -15.30
N SER A 25 -12.88 -46.79 -15.70
CA SER A 25 -12.00 -47.97 -15.67
C SER A 25 -11.20 -48.14 -14.36
N VAL A 26 -11.18 -47.15 -13.46
CA VAL A 26 -10.54 -47.24 -12.12
C VAL A 26 -11.14 -48.35 -11.22
N PRO A 27 -12.47 -48.55 -11.16
CA PRO A 27 -13.06 -49.70 -10.47
C PRO A 27 -12.70 -51.04 -11.13
N VAL A 28 -12.64 -51.07 -12.46
CA VAL A 28 -12.31 -52.27 -13.26
C VAL A 28 -10.83 -52.64 -13.11
N THR A 29 -9.94 -51.66 -13.02
CA THR A 29 -8.51 -51.86 -12.74
C THR A 29 -8.24 -52.22 -11.29
N ASN A 30 -9.07 -51.78 -10.33
CA ASN A 30 -9.05 -52.32 -8.96
C ASN A 30 -9.56 -53.78 -8.90
N GLY A 31 -10.54 -54.14 -9.73
CA GLY A 31 -10.94 -55.54 -9.97
C GLY A 31 -9.81 -56.37 -10.59
N TYR A 32 -9.09 -55.81 -11.57
CA TYR A 32 -7.89 -56.41 -12.17
C TYR A 32 -6.72 -56.49 -11.19
N ARG A 33 -6.60 -55.55 -10.25
CA ARG A 33 -5.59 -55.55 -9.17
C ARG A 33 -5.88 -56.63 -8.12
N LYS A 34 -7.15 -56.89 -7.80
CA LYS A 34 -7.58 -58.09 -7.03
C LYS A 34 -7.38 -59.38 -7.82
N LEU A 35 -7.68 -59.39 -9.12
CA LEU A 35 -7.46 -60.55 -9.99
C LEU A 35 -5.95 -60.88 -10.13
N ARG A 36 -5.08 -59.85 -10.15
CA ARG A 36 -3.62 -59.99 -10.17
C ARG A 36 -3.04 -60.42 -8.82
N GLN A 37 -3.68 -60.08 -7.70
CA GLN A 37 -3.36 -60.65 -6.37
C GLN A 37 -3.83 -62.11 -6.23
N VAL A 38 -4.92 -62.49 -6.91
CA VAL A 38 -5.38 -63.88 -7.03
C VAL A 38 -4.48 -64.68 -8.00
N LEU A 39 -3.90 -64.04 -9.02
CA LEU A 39 -2.84 -64.58 -9.88
C LEU A 39 -1.45 -64.41 -9.25
N ASN A 40 -1.36 -64.84 -7.99
CA ASN A 40 -0.19 -64.80 -7.12
C ASN A 40 1.01 -65.57 -7.74
N PRO A 41 2.26 -65.05 -7.72
CA PRO A 41 3.48 -65.76 -8.17
C PRO A 41 3.66 -67.14 -7.54
N ASN A 42 3.04 -67.36 -6.39
CA ASN A 42 3.01 -68.63 -5.67
C ASN A 42 2.29 -69.75 -6.42
N GLY A 43 1.47 -69.49 -7.45
CA GLY A 43 0.83 -70.53 -8.27
C GLY A 43 1.69 -71.03 -9.43
N PHE A 44 2.53 -70.16 -10.01
CA PHE A 44 3.46 -70.54 -11.07
C PHE A 44 4.72 -71.18 -10.48
N THR A 45 5.26 -70.62 -9.39
CA THR A 45 6.40 -71.23 -8.70
C THR A 45 6.03 -72.58 -8.11
N THR A 46 4.84 -72.80 -7.55
CA THR A 46 4.46 -74.12 -7.03
C THR A 46 4.09 -75.14 -8.11
N ARG A 47 3.52 -74.76 -9.26
CA ARG A 47 3.27 -75.72 -10.36
C ARG A 47 4.55 -76.08 -11.11
N VAL A 48 5.36 -75.08 -11.47
CA VAL A 48 6.65 -75.33 -12.14
C VAL A 48 7.64 -75.97 -11.17
N MET A 49 7.68 -75.59 -9.89
CA MET A 49 8.47 -76.33 -8.88
C MET A 49 7.86 -77.70 -8.58
N ALA A 50 6.55 -77.92 -8.58
CA ALA A 50 6.01 -79.27 -8.34
C ALA A 50 6.37 -80.22 -9.49
N ASP A 51 6.30 -79.77 -10.74
CA ASP A 51 6.67 -80.57 -11.91
C ASP A 51 8.19 -80.76 -12.02
N VAL A 52 8.98 -79.71 -11.76
CA VAL A 52 10.45 -79.81 -11.67
C VAL A 52 10.88 -80.62 -10.45
N ARG A 53 10.17 -80.57 -9.31
CA ARG A 53 10.45 -81.36 -8.09
C ARG A 53 10.04 -82.82 -8.29
N LYS A 54 8.98 -83.12 -9.04
CA LYS A 54 8.58 -84.48 -9.38
C LYS A 54 9.55 -85.11 -10.39
N GLY A 55 9.90 -84.37 -11.45
CA GLY A 55 10.92 -84.80 -12.43
C GLY A 55 12.34 -84.89 -11.85
N SER A 56 12.75 -83.93 -11.01
CA SER A 56 14.07 -83.95 -10.36
C SER A 56 14.19 -85.02 -9.28
N LYS A 57 13.11 -85.35 -8.54
CA LYS A 57 13.15 -86.41 -7.52
C LYS A 57 13.32 -87.81 -8.14
N GLU A 58 12.79 -88.04 -9.35
CA GLU A 58 13.03 -89.26 -10.14
C GLU A 58 14.44 -89.29 -10.80
N LEU A 59 14.98 -88.14 -11.21
CA LEU A 59 16.34 -88.04 -11.78
C LEU A 59 17.47 -88.12 -10.73
N ILE A 60 17.24 -87.57 -9.53
CA ILE A 60 18.23 -87.46 -8.43
C ILE A 60 18.27 -88.73 -7.55
N GLN A 61 17.21 -89.53 -7.48
CA GLN A 61 17.24 -90.78 -6.72
C GLN A 61 17.99 -91.90 -7.48
N GLY A 62 18.97 -92.48 -6.80
CA GLY A 62 19.88 -93.51 -7.33
C GLY A 62 21.26 -92.94 -7.69
N LYS A 63 22.24 -93.21 -6.82
CA LYS A 63 23.67 -93.03 -7.14
C LYS A 63 23.99 -93.90 -8.36
N PRO A 64 24.79 -93.42 -9.34
CA PRO A 64 25.15 -94.24 -10.48
C PRO A 64 25.93 -95.47 -9.97
N GLN A 65 25.42 -96.68 -10.22
CA GLN A 65 26.00 -97.91 -9.66
C GLN A 65 26.81 -98.71 -10.69
N SER A 66 26.82 -98.31 -11.96
CA SER A 66 27.56 -99.00 -13.03
C SER A 66 28.43 -98.08 -13.88
N LEU A 67 29.54 -98.59 -14.40
CA LEU A 67 30.43 -97.88 -15.35
C LEU A 67 29.70 -97.37 -16.61
N LYS A 68 28.57 -97.98 -16.99
CA LYS A 68 27.75 -97.57 -18.15
C LYS A 68 27.02 -96.24 -17.92
N ASP A 69 26.90 -95.80 -16.67
CA ASP A 69 26.24 -94.56 -16.26
C ASP A 69 27.19 -93.35 -16.24
N TYR A 70 28.44 -93.57 -16.68
CA TYR A 70 29.47 -92.56 -16.79
C TYR A 70 29.93 -92.40 -18.24
N PHE A 71 30.35 -91.20 -18.59
CA PHE A 71 31.19 -90.94 -19.75
C PHE A 71 32.65 -90.96 -19.30
N SER A 72 33.50 -91.71 -19.99
CA SER A 72 34.95 -91.64 -19.82
C SER A 72 35.50 -90.47 -20.62
N VAL A 73 36.12 -89.51 -19.96
CA VAL A 73 36.81 -88.38 -20.58
C VAL A 73 38.26 -88.40 -20.09
N GLY A 74 39.17 -88.90 -20.92
CA GLY A 74 40.55 -89.15 -20.52
C GLY A 74 40.62 -90.12 -19.33
N ASN A 75 41.25 -89.70 -18.23
CA ASN A 75 41.41 -90.51 -17.01
C ASN A 75 40.24 -90.34 -16.00
N TYR A 76 39.18 -89.60 -16.35
CA TYR A 76 38.09 -89.27 -15.44
C TYR A 76 36.75 -89.82 -15.92
N TYR A 77 35.87 -90.17 -14.97
CA TYR A 77 34.51 -90.63 -15.23
C TYR A 77 33.51 -89.57 -14.77
N ILE A 78 32.76 -88.99 -15.71
CA ILE A 78 31.75 -87.97 -15.43
C ILE A 78 30.37 -88.62 -15.54
N SER A 79 29.53 -88.50 -14.50
CA SER A 79 28.19 -89.09 -14.52
C SER A 79 27.36 -88.50 -15.66
N LYS A 80 26.71 -89.36 -16.45
CA LYS A 80 25.79 -88.91 -17.53
C LYS A 80 24.66 -88.02 -16.98
N LYS A 81 24.20 -88.29 -15.75
CA LYS A 81 23.20 -87.48 -15.03
C LYS A 81 23.72 -86.08 -14.72
N LEU A 82 25.00 -85.96 -14.32
CA LEU A 82 25.62 -84.66 -14.05
C LEU A 82 25.76 -83.84 -15.33
N VAL A 83 26.20 -84.47 -16.43
CA VAL A 83 26.30 -83.80 -17.73
C VAL A 83 24.93 -83.31 -18.21
N PHE A 84 23.89 -84.14 -18.08
CA PHE A 84 22.53 -83.74 -18.43
C PHE A 84 22.01 -82.59 -17.54
N LEU A 85 22.27 -82.63 -16.23
CA LEU A 85 21.82 -81.61 -15.29
C LEU A 85 22.54 -80.27 -15.54
N VAL A 86 23.85 -80.31 -15.83
CA VAL A 86 24.61 -79.12 -16.22
C VAL A 86 24.12 -78.59 -17.57
N GLY A 87 23.88 -79.46 -18.56
CA GLY A 87 23.31 -79.06 -19.86
C GLY A 87 21.92 -78.42 -19.74
N LEU A 88 21.06 -78.98 -18.88
CA LEU A 88 19.74 -78.40 -18.57
C LEU A 88 19.87 -77.03 -17.92
N LEU A 89 20.81 -76.87 -16.98
CA LEU A 89 21.05 -75.61 -16.29
C LEU A 89 21.60 -74.54 -17.26
N VAL A 90 22.50 -74.92 -18.16
CA VAL A 90 23.02 -74.07 -19.25
C VAL A 90 21.90 -73.63 -20.21
N LEU A 91 20.84 -74.43 -20.39
CA LEU A 91 19.70 -74.08 -21.25
C LEU A 91 18.66 -73.21 -20.52
N VAL A 92 18.40 -73.50 -19.23
CA VAL A 92 17.34 -72.85 -18.45
C VAL A 92 17.79 -71.50 -17.89
N VAL A 93 19.02 -71.37 -17.40
CA VAL A 93 19.52 -70.11 -16.79
C VAL A 93 19.48 -68.92 -17.76
N PRO A 94 19.90 -69.03 -19.04
CA PRO A 94 19.77 -67.92 -19.99
C PRO A 94 18.33 -67.52 -20.27
N VAL A 95 17.39 -68.48 -20.31
CA VAL A 95 15.96 -68.20 -20.51
C VAL A 95 15.40 -67.47 -19.30
N ILE A 96 15.73 -67.90 -18.08
CA ILE A 96 15.34 -67.22 -16.85
C ILE A 96 15.92 -65.80 -16.81
N TYR A 97 17.19 -65.67 -17.17
CA TYR A 97 17.86 -64.37 -17.26
C TYR A 97 17.16 -63.44 -18.24
N LEU A 98 16.99 -63.85 -19.51
CA LEU A 98 16.41 -63.02 -20.56
C LEU A 98 14.93 -62.68 -20.34
N LYS A 99 14.13 -63.61 -19.81
CA LYS A 99 12.68 -63.40 -19.62
C LYS A 99 12.32 -62.68 -18.33
N PHE A 100 13.09 -62.87 -17.26
CA PHE A 100 12.67 -62.42 -15.93
C PHE A 100 13.66 -61.48 -15.26
N LEU A 101 14.96 -61.75 -15.30
CA LEU A 101 15.97 -60.88 -14.67
C LEU A 101 16.30 -59.66 -15.54
N HIS A 102 16.49 -59.84 -16.85
CA HIS A 102 16.88 -58.79 -17.78
C HIS A 102 15.86 -57.63 -17.86
N PRO A 103 14.52 -57.87 -17.90
CA PRO A 103 13.55 -56.78 -17.85
C PRO A 103 13.59 -55.99 -16.54
N VAL A 104 13.78 -56.68 -15.40
CA VAL A 104 13.82 -56.07 -14.06
C VAL A 104 15.11 -55.28 -13.85
N ILE A 105 16.25 -55.82 -14.29
CA ILE A 105 17.54 -55.11 -14.27
C ILE A 105 17.44 -53.88 -15.17
N ARG A 106 16.85 -54.00 -16.36
CA ARG A 106 16.66 -52.87 -17.27
C ARG A 106 15.74 -51.80 -16.70
N SER A 107 14.60 -52.16 -16.11
CA SER A 107 13.66 -51.17 -15.55
C SER A 107 14.23 -50.39 -14.36
N ASN A 108 15.06 -51.05 -13.55
CA ASN A 108 15.56 -50.46 -12.31
C ASN A 108 16.91 -49.74 -12.47
N PHE A 109 17.73 -50.16 -13.45
CA PHE A 109 19.10 -49.62 -13.62
C PHE A 109 19.35 -48.92 -14.96
N LEU A 110 18.57 -49.18 -16.02
CA LEU A 110 18.82 -48.60 -17.34
C LEU A 110 17.75 -47.56 -17.70
N THR A 111 18.18 -46.33 -17.93
CA THR A 111 17.31 -45.26 -18.41
C THR A 111 16.88 -45.54 -19.86
N THR A 112 15.58 -45.55 -20.13
CA THR A 112 15.03 -45.75 -21.48
C THR A 112 14.66 -44.41 -22.11
N THR A 113 15.14 -44.15 -23.32
CA THR A 113 14.73 -42.97 -24.09
C THR A 113 13.46 -43.26 -24.88
N MET A 114 12.45 -42.41 -24.77
CA MET A 114 11.19 -42.51 -25.52
C MET A 114 10.62 -41.13 -25.86
N VAL A 115 9.76 -41.03 -26.87
CA VAL A 115 9.12 -39.75 -27.22
C VAL A 115 7.92 -39.51 -26.32
N VAL A 116 7.72 -38.27 -25.86
CA VAL A 116 6.57 -37.89 -25.03
C VAL A 116 5.25 -38.19 -25.76
N ASN A 117 4.23 -38.62 -25.01
CA ASN A 117 2.92 -39.03 -25.53
C ASN A 117 2.93 -40.20 -26.53
N SER A 118 4.02 -40.97 -26.61
CA SER A 118 4.07 -42.17 -27.45
C SER A 118 3.34 -43.35 -26.80
N LEU A 119 2.91 -44.32 -27.61
CA LEU A 119 2.32 -45.57 -27.13
C LEU A 119 3.28 -46.35 -26.22
N GLU A 120 4.60 -46.14 -26.38
CA GLU A 120 5.66 -46.78 -25.58
C GLU A 120 5.61 -46.39 -24.10
N MET A 121 5.04 -45.22 -23.77
CA MET A 121 4.85 -44.79 -22.38
C MET A 121 3.76 -45.61 -21.67
N THR A 122 2.76 -46.10 -22.39
CA THR A 122 1.56 -46.69 -21.76
C THR A 122 1.91 -47.95 -20.98
N GLY A 123 1.67 -47.94 -19.66
CA GLY A 123 1.98 -49.07 -18.77
C GLY A 123 3.46 -49.23 -18.44
N TYR A 124 4.33 -48.32 -18.90
CA TYR A 124 5.76 -48.38 -18.61
C TYR A 124 6.05 -48.05 -17.15
N ASN A 125 6.99 -48.80 -16.56
CA ASN A 125 7.50 -48.59 -15.20
C ASN A 125 9.03 -48.62 -15.24
N GLY A 126 9.68 -47.55 -14.77
CA GLY A 126 11.15 -47.44 -14.77
C GLY A 126 11.64 -46.02 -15.01
N LYS A 127 12.97 -45.85 -15.07
CA LYS A 127 13.61 -44.56 -15.36
C LYS A 127 13.61 -44.27 -16.86
N VAL A 128 13.27 -43.04 -17.25
CA VAL A 128 13.19 -42.62 -18.64
C VAL A 128 13.88 -41.29 -18.91
N GLU A 129 14.24 -41.08 -20.18
CA GLU A 129 14.40 -39.76 -20.78
C GLU A 129 13.26 -39.56 -21.80
N LEU A 130 12.40 -38.58 -21.57
CA LEU A 130 11.33 -38.24 -22.51
C LEU A 130 11.83 -37.15 -23.47
N LEU A 131 11.73 -37.41 -24.77
CA LEU A 131 12.09 -36.45 -25.82
C LEU A 131 10.86 -35.76 -26.40
N SER A 132 11.01 -34.52 -26.88
CA SER A 132 9.96 -33.77 -27.58
C SER A 132 9.53 -34.44 -28.89
N SER A 133 10.49 -35.00 -29.63
CA SER A 133 10.30 -35.76 -30.86
C SER A 133 11.46 -36.74 -31.04
N ARG A 134 11.44 -37.59 -32.08
CA ARG A 134 12.53 -38.55 -32.34
C ARG A 134 13.81 -37.78 -32.66
N GLY A 135 14.78 -37.80 -31.73
CA GLY A 135 16.02 -37.02 -31.83
C GLY A 135 15.90 -35.55 -31.40
N GLY A 136 14.77 -35.15 -30.81
CA GLY A 136 14.55 -33.81 -30.28
C GLY A 136 15.12 -33.60 -28.87
N THR A 137 14.84 -32.44 -28.29
CA THR A 137 15.25 -32.04 -26.92
C THR A 137 14.67 -32.96 -25.86
N VAL A 138 15.45 -33.23 -24.81
CA VAL A 138 14.97 -33.91 -23.59
C VAL A 138 14.02 -32.97 -22.84
N LEU A 139 12.82 -33.44 -22.53
CA LEU A 139 11.81 -32.71 -21.75
C LEU A 139 11.71 -33.21 -20.31
N TYR A 140 12.04 -34.47 -20.04
CA TYR A 140 11.97 -35.04 -18.69
C TYR A 140 12.98 -36.15 -18.48
N ARG A 141 13.57 -36.21 -17.28
CA ARG A 141 14.42 -37.29 -16.78
C ARG A 141 13.93 -37.73 -15.43
N GLY A 142 13.50 -38.98 -15.30
CA GLY A 142 13.03 -39.51 -14.02
C GLY A 142 12.18 -40.77 -14.15
N PRO A 143 11.52 -41.21 -13.08
CA PRO A 143 10.66 -42.38 -13.10
C PRO A 143 9.35 -42.12 -13.84
N LEU A 144 8.82 -43.17 -14.47
CA LEU A 144 7.40 -43.32 -14.78
C LEU A 144 6.82 -44.51 -14.00
N VAL A 145 5.56 -44.38 -13.61
CA VAL A 145 4.73 -45.48 -13.14
C VAL A 145 3.43 -45.48 -13.93
N ASP A 146 3.10 -46.62 -14.54
CA ASP A 146 1.96 -46.77 -15.47
C ASP A 146 1.95 -45.69 -16.58
N GLY A 147 3.13 -45.31 -17.06
CA GLY A 147 3.31 -44.26 -18.06
C GLY A 147 3.12 -42.83 -17.57
N ARG A 148 2.99 -42.61 -16.27
CA ARG A 148 2.80 -41.29 -15.65
C ARG A 148 4.07 -40.86 -14.93
N ILE A 149 4.41 -39.57 -15.03
CA ILE A 149 5.55 -38.96 -14.34
C ILE A 149 5.35 -39.02 -12.83
N THR A 150 6.34 -39.55 -12.11
CA THR A 150 6.31 -39.66 -10.65
C THR A 150 7.71 -39.79 -10.05
N GLY A 151 7.84 -39.54 -8.74
CA GLY A 151 9.10 -39.60 -8.00
C GLY A 151 10.03 -38.45 -8.35
N ASP A 152 11.28 -38.54 -7.93
CA ASP A 152 12.25 -37.46 -8.18
C ASP A 152 12.70 -37.43 -9.63
N GLY A 153 12.61 -36.26 -10.25
CA GLY A 153 12.97 -36.06 -11.65
C GLY A 153 13.44 -34.64 -11.97
N LYS A 154 13.80 -34.45 -13.24
CA LYS A 154 14.16 -33.16 -13.83
C LYS A 154 13.26 -32.90 -15.04
N LEU A 155 12.65 -31.73 -15.10
CA LEU A 155 11.84 -31.25 -16.21
C LEU A 155 12.61 -30.16 -16.95
N TYR A 156 12.56 -30.20 -18.27
CA TYR A 156 13.19 -29.24 -19.16
C TYR A 156 12.15 -28.65 -20.11
N ASP A 157 12.39 -27.43 -20.58
CA ASP A 157 11.59 -26.83 -21.65
C ASP A 157 12.01 -27.34 -23.05
N TYR A 158 11.42 -26.78 -24.10
CA TYR A 158 11.75 -27.18 -25.47
C TYR A 158 13.11 -26.68 -25.97
N GLU A 159 13.68 -25.68 -25.29
CA GLU A 159 15.01 -25.12 -25.57
C GLU A 159 16.12 -25.88 -24.83
N GLY A 160 15.73 -26.71 -23.85
CA GLY A 160 16.63 -27.54 -23.05
C GLY A 160 17.00 -26.91 -21.72
N ASN A 161 16.38 -25.80 -21.34
CA ASN A 161 16.58 -25.17 -20.04
C ASN A 161 15.92 -26.01 -18.96
N LEU A 162 16.58 -26.16 -17.82
CA LEU A 162 16.00 -26.85 -16.66
C LEU A 162 14.88 -25.98 -16.11
N VAL A 163 13.68 -26.52 -15.94
CA VAL A 163 12.50 -25.81 -15.43
C VAL A 163 12.21 -26.21 -13.99
N TYR A 164 12.36 -27.50 -13.67
CA TYR A 164 12.09 -28.02 -12.34
C TYR A 164 12.97 -29.23 -12.03
N GLN A 165 13.39 -29.35 -10.78
CA GLN A 165 14.04 -30.52 -10.23
C GLN A 165 13.44 -30.82 -8.85
N GLY A 166 12.87 -32.00 -8.68
CA GLY A 166 12.24 -32.40 -7.42
C GLY A 166 11.25 -33.53 -7.59
N GLY A 167 10.39 -33.69 -6.59
CA GLY A 167 9.36 -34.72 -6.57
C GLY A 167 8.23 -34.46 -7.56
N PHE A 168 7.71 -35.55 -8.14
CA PHE A 168 6.51 -35.55 -8.95
C PHE A 168 5.48 -36.55 -8.43
N LEU A 169 4.21 -36.16 -8.47
CA LEU A 169 3.07 -37.06 -8.29
C LEU A 169 2.04 -36.81 -9.38
N LEU A 170 1.72 -37.86 -10.16
CA LEU A 170 0.73 -37.79 -11.25
C LEU A 170 0.97 -36.63 -12.23
N GLU A 171 2.23 -36.42 -12.66
CA GLU A 171 2.65 -35.33 -13.56
C GLU A 171 2.51 -33.90 -12.99
N GLN A 172 2.45 -33.78 -11.66
CA GLN A 172 2.45 -32.50 -10.95
C GLN A 172 3.66 -32.41 -10.03
N TYR A 173 4.17 -31.20 -9.79
CA TYR A 173 5.20 -30.97 -8.76
C TYR A 173 4.61 -31.28 -7.39
N GLU A 174 5.37 -32.04 -6.59
CA GLU A 174 4.94 -32.52 -5.28
C GLU A 174 6.16 -32.70 -4.36
N GLY A 175 6.01 -32.36 -3.08
CA GLY A 175 7.09 -32.48 -2.10
C GLY A 175 8.19 -31.46 -2.33
N SER A 176 9.41 -31.75 -1.88
CA SER A 176 10.54 -30.82 -2.02
C SER A 176 11.01 -30.73 -3.48
N GLY A 177 11.30 -29.51 -3.92
CA GLY A 177 11.79 -29.26 -5.26
C GLY A 177 12.33 -27.84 -5.44
N GLN A 178 12.80 -27.59 -6.66
CA GLN A 178 13.31 -26.31 -7.10
C GLN A 178 12.85 -26.03 -8.52
N THR A 179 12.34 -24.83 -8.77
CA THR A 179 12.12 -24.30 -10.12
C THR A 179 13.25 -23.35 -10.51
N PHE A 180 13.40 -23.12 -11.81
CA PHE A 180 14.46 -22.28 -12.36
C PHE A 180 13.90 -21.32 -13.41
N TRP A 181 14.55 -20.16 -13.51
CA TRP A 181 14.38 -19.22 -14.61
C TRP A 181 15.12 -19.74 -15.87
N PRO A 182 14.79 -19.24 -17.08
CA PRO A 182 15.47 -19.64 -18.32
C PRO A 182 16.99 -19.45 -18.30
N ASN A 183 17.48 -18.44 -17.54
CA ASN A 183 18.91 -18.19 -17.35
C ASN A 183 19.61 -19.21 -16.42
N GLY A 184 18.87 -20.14 -15.82
CA GLY A 184 19.37 -21.16 -14.91
C GLY A 184 19.40 -20.76 -13.43
N ASN A 185 19.06 -19.51 -13.09
CA ASN A 185 18.95 -19.09 -11.69
C ASN A 185 17.75 -19.78 -11.01
N PRO A 186 17.85 -20.08 -9.72
CA PRO A 186 16.69 -20.53 -8.93
C PRO A 186 15.54 -19.54 -9.07
N CYS A 187 14.32 -20.03 -9.27
CA CYS A 187 13.09 -19.25 -9.19
C CYS A 187 12.42 -19.48 -7.83
N TYR A 188 12.28 -20.74 -7.43
CA TYR A 188 11.75 -21.11 -6.11
C TYR A 188 12.46 -22.35 -5.60
N ILE A 189 12.73 -22.40 -4.29
CA ILE A 189 13.28 -23.56 -3.59
C ILE A 189 12.38 -23.83 -2.37
N GLY A 190 11.72 -24.98 -2.32
CA GLY A 190 10.80 -25.27 -1.22
C GLY A 190 9.96 -26.50 -1.46
N THR A 191 8.78 -26.54 -0.84
CA THR A 191 7.82 -27.63 -1.00
C THR A 191 6.70 -27.27 -1.98
N PHE A 192 6.16 -28.30 -2.63
CA PHE A 192 5.11 -28.19 -3.63
C PHE A 192 3.95 -29.10 -3.27
N ALA A 193 2.74 -28.63 -3.53
CA ALA A 193 1.53 -29.45 -3.56
C ALA A 193 0.78 -29.16 -4.86
N SER A 194 0.57 -30.18 -5.70
CA SER A 194 -0.20 -30.03 -6.95
C SER A 194 0.26 -28.88 -7.89
N ASN A 195 1.57 -28.66 -8.02
CA ASN A 195 2.23 -27.55 -8.73
C ASN A 195 2.20 -26.15 -8.07
N GLN A 196 1.63 -26.01 -6.88
CA GLN A 196 1.65 -24.75 -6.13
C GLN A 196 2.75 -24.79 -5.07
N TYR A 197 3.32 -23.62 -4.75
CA TYR A 197 4.21 -23.49 -3.60
C TYR A 197 3.41 -23.74 -2.32
N GLU A 198 3.97 -24.54 -1.43
CA GLU A 198 3.32 -24.99 -0.20
C GLU A 198 4.38 -25.10 0.89
N GLY A 199 4.05 -24.80 2.15
CA GLY A 199 4.98 -24.87 3.27
C GLY A 199 6.16 -23.91 3.13
N ARG A 200 7.28 -24.21 3.79
CA ARG A 200 8.44 -23.32 3.81
C ARG A 200 9.18 -23.31 2.48
N GLY A 201 9.50 -22.11 1.98
CA GLY A 201 10.28 -21.94 0.75
C GLY A 201 10.99 -20.59 0.64
N LYS A 202 11.79 -20.47 -0.41
CA LYS A 202 12.50 -19.26 -0.82
C LYS A 202 12.17 -18.95 -2.27
N LEU A 203 11.74 -17.73 -2.54
CA LEU A 203 11.41 -17.21 -3.87
C LEU A 203 12.48 -16.22 -4.31
N TYR A 204 12.90 -16.31 -5.57
CA TYR A 204 14.00 -15.53 -6.14
C TYR A 204 13.59 -14.84 -7.44
N ALA A 205 14.09 -13.64 -7.65
CA ALA A 205 14.00 -12.90 -8.90
C ALA A 205 14.90 -13.54 -9.98
N GLU A 206 14.69 -13.15 -11.25
CA GLU A 206 15.47 -13.70 -12.37
C GLU A 206 16.97 -13.38 -12.25
N ASN A 207 17.33 -12.22 -11.66
CA ASN A 207 18.72 -11.85 -11.37
C ASN A 207 19.35 -12.64 -10.20
N GLY A 208 18.57 -13.48 -9.50
CA GLY A 208 19.01 -14.24 -8.33
C GLY A 208 18.81 -13.55 -6.98
N THR A 209 18.26 -12.33 -6.94
CA THR A 209 17.91 -11.65 -5.68
C THR A 209 16.82 -12.44 -4.96
N LEU A 210 16.98 -12.65 -3.65
CA LEU A 210 15.95 -13.25 -2.81
C LEU A 210 14.78 -12.26 -2.68
N ILE A 211 13.57 -12.69 -3.04
CA ILE A 211 12.34 -11.88 -2.94
C ILE A 211 11.65 -12.17 -1.61
N TYR A 212 11.55 -13.44 -1.25
CA TYR A 212 10.81 -13.87 -0.06
C TYR A 212 11.37 -15.17 0.51
N GLU A 213 11.40 -15.27 1.83
CA GLU A 213 11.68 -16.49 2.58
C GLU A 213 10.63 -16.65 3.68
N GLY A 214 9.87 -17.74 3.66
CA GLY A 214 8.78 -17.94 4.62
C GLY A 214 7.87 -19.10 4.24
N ASP A 215 6.69 -19.12 4.84
CA ASP A 215 5.68 -20.15 4.57
C ASP A 215 4.76 -19.76 3.41
N PHE A 216 4.30 -20.77 2.68
CA PHE A 216 3.42 -20.64 1.52
C PHE A 216 2.19 -21.52 1.68
N VAL A 217 1.04 -21.02 1.24
CA VAL A 217 -0.18 -21.82 1.06
C VAL A 217 -0.77 -21.51 -0.30
N ALA A 218 -0.94 -22.54 -1.13
CA ALA A 218 -1.50 -22.41 -2.48
C ALA A 218 -0.80 -21.34 -3.36
N GLY A 219 0.52 -21.17 -3.19
CA GLY A 219 1.31 -20.20 -3.94
C GLY A 219 1.36 -18.78 -3.38
N LYS A 220 0.68 -18.49 -2.27
CA LYS A 220 0.68 -17.17 -1.61
C LYS A 220 1.54 -17.20 -0.34
N TYR A 221 2.09 -16.06 0.04
CA TYR A 221 2.77 -15.89 1.34
C TYR A 221 1.76 -16.06 2.47
N GLU A 222 2.13 -16.84 3.48
CA GLU A 222 1.29 -17.20 4.61
C GLU A 222 2.16 -17.37 5.85
N GLY A 223 1.64 -17.14 7.05
CA GLY A 223 2.39 -17.35 8.30
C GLY A 223 3.61 -16.44 8.41
N SER A 224 4.68 -16.90 9.05
CA SER A 224 5.87 -16.06 9.26
C SER A 224 6.78 -16.03 8.03
N GLY A 225 7.29 -14.86 7.68
CA GLY A 225 8.26 -14.72 6.59
C GLY A 225 9.00 -13.39 6.58
N THR A 226 9.96 -13.30 5.66
CA THR A 226 10.75 -12.10 5.37
C THR A 226 10.63 -11.79 3.89
N LEU A 227 10.20 -10.58 3.59
CA LEU A 227 10.10 -10.02 2.24
C LEU A 227 11.25 -9.05 2.00
N TYR A 228 11.80 -9.08 0.80
CA TYR A 228 12.96 -8.28 0.39
C TYR A 228 12.60 -7.41 -0.82
N ASN A 229 13.27 -6.27 -0.96
CA ASN A 229 13.17 -5.43 -2.14
C ASN A 229 14.09 -5.91 -3.29
N GLU A 230 14.08 -5.21 -4.42
CA GLU A 230 14.86 -5.57 -5.62
C GLU A 230 16.39 -5.54 -5.39
N ASP A 231 16.84 -4.74 -4.43
CA ASP A 231 18.24 -4.64 -4.00
C ASP A 231 18.65 -5.74 -3.00
N GLY A 232 17.71 -6.57 -2.57
CA GLY A 232 17.94 -7.65 -1.60
C GLY A 232 18.03 -7.17 -0.14
N THR A 233 17.61 -5.93 0.14
CA THR A 233 17.42 -5.44 1.52
C THR A 233 16.05 -5.85 2.04
N ILE A 234 15.94 -6.05 3.36
CA ILE A 234 14.67 -6.44 3.99
C ILE A 234 13.68 -5.29 3.82
N LEU A 235 12.49 -5.61 3.32
CA LEU A 235 11.34 -4.71 3.22
C LEU A 235 10.39 -4.93 4.38
N TYR A 236 10.15 -6.20 4.75
CA TYR A 236 9.24 -6.56 5.83
C TYR A 236 9.63 -7.90 6.47
N GLU A 237 9.53 -7.99 7.79
CA GLU A 237 9.67 -9.24 8.55
C GLU A 237 8.48 -9.39 9.51
N GLY A 238 7.70 -10.45 9.39
CA GLY A 238 6.49 -10.61 10.20
C GLY A 238 5.55 -11.70 9.71
N GLU A 239 4.28 -11.57 10.06
CA GLU A 239 3.23 -12.50 9.65
C GLU A 239 2.55 -12.06 8.33
N PHE A 240 2.09 -13.05 7.57
CA PHE A 240 1.41 -12.89 6.30
C PHE A 240 0.11 -13.67 6.28
N MET A 241 -0.92 -13.10 5.66
CA MET A 241 -2.17 -13.81 5.33
C MET A 241 -2.53 -13.57 3.87
N ALA A 242 -2.62 -14.64 3.08
CA ALA A 242 -2.99 -14.57 1.66
C ALA A 242 -2.15 -13.56 0.82
N GLY A 243 -0.88 -13.36 1.17
CA GLY A 243 0.05 -12.44 0.49
C GLY A 243 0.12 -11.02 1.05
N LEU A 244 -0.67 -10.65 2.05
CA LEU A 244 -0.65 -9.34 2.70
C LEU A 244 0.01 -9.41 4.08
N TYR A 245 0.57 -8.30 4.54
CA TYR A 245 1.06 -8.17 5.92
C TYR A 245 -0.09 -8.31 6.90
N GLU A 246 0.11 -9.08 7.96
CA GLU A 246 -0.88 -9.35 8.99
C GLU A 246 -0.17 -9.52 10.33
N GLY A 247 -0.89 -9.40 11.45
CA GLY A 247 -0.35 -9.76 12.76
C GLY A 247 0.84 -8.90 13.16
N GLN A 248 1.79 -9.46 13.91
CA GLN A 248 2.99 -8.71 14.32
C GLN A 248 4.02 -8.66 13.20
N GLY A 249 4.64 -7.49 12.98
CA GLY A 249 5.71 -7.34 12.02
C GLY A 249 6.55 -6.08 12.18
N THR A 250 7.63 -6.04 11.42
CA THR A 250 8.55 -4.91 11.26
C THR A 250 8.64 -4.55 9.80
N LEU A 251 8.33 -3.30 9.47
CA LEU A 251 8.46 -2.72 8.14
C LEU A 251 9.74 -1.89 8.09
N TYR A 252 10.47 -2.01 6.99
CA TYR A 252 11.75 -1.36 6.77
C TYR A 252 11.67 -0.42 5.58
N GLN A 253 12.40 0.69 5.65
CA GLN A 253 12.60 1.63 4.56
C GLN A 253 14.09 1.94 4.45
N ASP A 254 14.67 1.74 3.26
CA ASP A 254 16.09 1.96 2.97
C ASP A 254 17.05 1.26 3.97
N GLY A 255 16.64 0.08 4.45
CA GLY A 255 17.39 -0.73 5.41
C GLY A 255 17.26 -0.30 6.88
N ALA A 256 16.57 0.81 7.17
CA ALA A 256 16.22 1.22 8.53
C ALA A 256 14.81 0.74 8.91
N VAL A 257 14.56 0.59 10.21
CA VAL A 257 13.21 0.28 10.70
C VAL A 257 12.34 1.51 10.47
N LEU A 258 11.22 1.33 9.78
CA LEU A 258 10.19 2.37 9.60
C LEU A 258 9.08 2.20 10.65
N TYR A 259 8.64 0.96 10.88
CA TYR A 259 7.54 0.67 11.79
C TYR A 259 7.70 -0.70 12.45
N THR A 260 7.35 -0.79 13.74
CA THR A 260 7.16 -2.06 14.45
C THR A 260 5.78 -2.08 15.09
N GLY A 261 5.03 -3.15 14.90
CA GLY A 261 3.69 -3.23 15.49
C GLY A 261 2.78 -4.21 14.77
N THR A 262 1.48 -3.95 14.85
CA THR A 262 0.48 -4.83 14.28
C THR A 262 0.09 -4.39 12.86
N PHE A 263 -0.21 -5.35 12.00
CA PHE A 263 -0.68 -5.15 10.64
C PHE A 263 -2.02 -5.83 10.45
N ALA A 264 -2.87 -5.22 9.64
CA ALA A 264 -4.13 -5.81 9.18
C ALA A 264 -4.31 -5.52 7.69
N SER A 265 -4.47 -6.56 6.88
CA SER A 265 -4.69 -6.41 5.42
C SER A 265 -3.65 -5.56 4.70
N GLY A 266 -2.38 -5.61 5.14
CA GLY A 266 -1.27 -4.86 4.54
C GLY A 266 -1.04 -3.46 5.12
N GLU A 267 -1.90 -2.97 6.01
CA GLU A 267 -1.81 -1.62 6.60
C GLU A 267 -1.41 -1.69 8.08
N MET A 268 -0.74 -0.64 8.57
CA MET A 268 -0.41 -0.51 10.00
C MET A 268 -1.73 -0.41 10.80
N SER A 269 -1.84 -1.19 11.87
CA SER A 269 -3.05 -1.30 12.68
C SER A 269 -2.72 -1.59 14.14
N GLY A 270 -3.64 -1.33 15.06
CA GLY A 270 -3.46 -1.63 16.49
C GLY A 270 -2.24 -0.91 17.07
N SER A 271 -1.65 -1.46 18.12
CA SER A 271 -0.49 -0.81 18.77
C SER A 271 0.78 -0.96 17.92
N GLY A 272 1.56 0.12 17.83
CA GLY A 272 2.86 0.13 17.16
C GLY A 272 3.72 1.34 17.45
N LYS A 273 4.92 1.36 16.87
CA LYS A 273 5.90 2.45 16.91
C LYS A 273 6.34 2.78 15.49
N LEU A 274 6.29 4.05 15.14
CA LEU A 274 6.81 4.61 13.88
C LEU A 274 8.15 5.29 14.14
N TYR A 275 9.08 5.18 13.19
CA TYR A 275 10.46 5.62 13.33
C TYR A 275 10.86 6.57 12.21
N ALA A 276 11.73 7.54 12.55
CA ALA A 276 12.54 8.31 11.62
C ALA A 276 14.01 8.02 11.92
N GLY A 277 14.64 7.17 11.12
CA GLY A 277 15.96 6.62 11.46
C GLY A 277 15.87 5.77 12.73
N ASP A 278 16.68 6.09 13.74
CA ASP A 278 16.69 5.37 15.03
C ASP A 278 15.74 5.98 16.07
N LEU A 279 15.08 7.10 15.76
CA LEU A 279 14.18 7.81 16.67
C LEU A 279 12.74 7.35 16.49
N VAL A 280 12.07 7.06 17.60
CA VAL A 280 10.61 6.87 17.61
C VAL A 280 9.97 8.24 17.43
N ILE A 281 9.14 8.40 16.40
CA ILE A 281 8.37 9.62 16.12
C ILE A 281 6.91 9.49 16.53
N TYR A 282 6.43 8.27 16.69
CA TYR A 282 5.10 8.01 17.22
C TYR A 282 5.05 6.64 17.91
N GLU A 283 4.39 6.57 19.06
CA GLU A 283 4.05 5.33 19.77
C GLU A 283 2.58 5.38 20.22
N GLY A 284 1.74 4.49 19.69
CA GLY A 284 0.30 4.54 19.94
C GLY A 284 -0.48 3.54 19.12
N GLU A 285 -1.79 3.79 18.96
CA GLU A 285 -2.67 2.98 18.14
C GLU A 285 -2.72 3.48 16.68
N PHE A 286 -2.94 2.54 15.76
CA PHE A 286 -3.02 2.80 14.33
C PHE A 286 -4.33 2.21 13.76
N ALA A 287 -4.93 2.93 12.82
CA ALA A 287 -6.03 2.44 12.01
C ALA A 287 -5.83 2.88 10.56
N GLY A 288 -5.79 1.90 9.64
CA GLY A 288 -5.62 2.16 8.21
C GLY A 288 -4.37 2.96 7.86
N GLY A 289 -3.26 2.71 8.56
CA GLY A 289 -2.02 3.46 8.37
C GLY A 289 -1.97 4.86 9.00
N THR A 290 -3.01 5.29 9.71
CA THR A 290 -3.08 6.60 10.38
C THR A 290 -3.08 6.46 11.90
N PHE A 291 -2.65 7.51 12.62
CA PHE A 291 -2.69 7.54 14.08
C PHE A 291 -4.14 7.58 14.58
N GLU A 292 -4.46 6.74 15.54
CA GLU A 292 -5.79 6.58 16.11
C GLU A 292 -5.66 6.35 17.62
N GLY A 293 -6.72 6.60 18.39
CA GLY A 293 -6.75 6.26 19.81
C GLY A 293 -5.68 6.97 20.63
N ALA A 294 -5.21 6.36 21.71
CA ALA A 294 -4.18 6.95 22.57
C ALA A 294 -2.78 6.81 21.95
N GLY A 295 -1.99 7.88 21.98
CA GLY A 295 -0.64 7.86 21.45
C GLY A 295 0.26 8.98 21.95
N LYS A 296 1.54 8.85 21.62
CA LYS A 296 2.59 9.82 21.89
C LYS A 296 3.32 10.15 20.61
N GLU A 297 3.42 11.43 20.30
CA GLU A 297 4.18 11.93 19.15
C GLU A 297 5.47 12.58 19.63
N TYR A 298 6.54 12.39 18.86
CA TYR A 298 7.88 12.85 19.18
C TYR A 298 8.51 13.58 18.00
N ASP A 299 9.40 14.52 18.31
CA ASP A 299 10.18 15.26 17.33
C ASP A 299 11.13 14.33 16.54
N PRO A 300 11.15 14.42 15.20
CA PRO A 300 11.94 13.53 14.35
C PRO A 300 13.46 13.78 14.37
N VAL A 301 13.94 14.82 15.05
CA VAL A 301 15.36 15.19 15.09
C VAL A 301 15.97 14.89 16.45
N GLU A 302 15.27 15.25 17.52
CA GLU A 302 15.74 15.18 18.89
C GLU A 302 15.01 14.13 19.74
N GLY A 303 13.90 13.57 19.25
CA GLY A 303 13.10 12.57 19.97
C GLY A 303 12.39 13.13 21.21
N ARG A 304 12.19 14.45 21.27
CA ARG A 304 11.42 15.09 22.36
C ARG A 304 9.94 14.78 22.21
N LEU A 305 9.26 14.54 23.32
CA LEU A 305 7.80 14.39 23.31
C LEU A 305 7.16 15.71 22.87
N LEU A 306 6.29 15.65 21.87
CA LEU A 306 5.53 16.81 21.35
C LEU A 306 4.07 16.76 21.80
N TYR A 307 3.50 15.56 21.89
CA TYR A 307 2.12 15.37 22.29
C TYR A 307 1.91 14.03 22.99
N ASP A 308 1.08 14.01 24.03
CA ASP A 308 0.60 12.81 24.74
C ASP A 308 -0.92 12.95 24.94
N GLY A 309 -1.70 12.19 24.18
CA GLY A 309 -3.16 12.34 24.14
C GLY A 309 -3.82 11.42 23.13
N SER A 310 -5.06 11.74 22.76
CA SER A 310 -5.81 10.94 21.77
C SER A 310 -5.71 11.50 20.35
N PHE A 311 -5.88 10.61 19.38
CA PHE A 311 -5.81 10.87 17.94
C PHE A 311 -7.05 10.32 17.23
N VAL A 312 -7.52 11.03 16.22
CA VAL A 312 -8.53 10.53 15.26
C VAL A 312 -8.07 10.92 13.86
N ALA A 313 -7.89 9.91 12.98
CA ALA A 313 -7.41 10.11 11.61
C ALA A 313 -6.15 10.98 11.52
N GLY A 314 -5.18 10.76 12.42
CA GLY A 314 -3.90 11.49 12.44
C GLY A 314 -3.92 12.85 13.14
N LYS A 315 -5.06 13.34 13.63
CA LYS A 315 -5.16 14.65 14.30
C LYS A 315 -5.36 14.51 15.79
N TYR A 316 -4.86 15.48 16.57
CA TYR A 316 -5.14 15.55 18.01
C TYR A 316 -6.64 15.71 18.26
N GLU A 317 -7.15 14.90 19.17
CA GLU A 317 -8.57 14.83 19.51
C GLU A 317 -8.72 14.53 21.00
N GLY A 318 -9.75 15.07 21.65
CA GLY A 318 -10.05 14.82 23.06
C GLY A 318 -8.98 15.38 24.00
N GLU A 319 -8.86 14.79 25.20
CA GLU A 319 -7.88 15.22 26.21
C GLU A 319 -6.45 14.93 25.76
N GLY A 320 -5.55 15.91 25.92
CA GLY A 320 -4.15 15.78 25.57
C GLY A 320 -3.24 16.79 26.25
N ARG A 321 -1.94 16.52 26.16
CA ARG A 321 -0.85 17.40 26.62
C ARG A 321 0.08 17.68 25.45
N GLN A 322 0.32 18.96 25.19
CA GLN A 322 1.24 19.43 24.15
C GLN A 322 2.49 20.03 24.79
N PHE A 323 3.63 19.76 24.17
CA PHE A 323 4.95 20.15 24.63
C PHE A 323 5.66 21.01 23.57
N ASP A 324 6.51 21.89 24.04
CA ASP A 324 7.35 22.75 23.20
C ASP A 324 8.43 21.93 22.47
N ALA A 325 8.62 22.17 21.18
CA ALA A 325 9.55 21.38 20.35
C ALA A 325 11.02 21.63 20.69
N ASP A 326 11.36 22.84 21.15
CA ASP A 326 12.74 23.25 21.42
C ASP A 326 13.18 22.90 22.85
N THR A 327 12.29 23.10 23.82
CA THR A 327 12.59 22.95 25.24
C THR A 327 12.05 21.64 25.84
N GLY A 328 11.05 21.02 25.21
CA GLY A 328 10.30 19.88 25.76
C GLY A 328 9.40 20.25 26.94
N ALA A 329 9.18 21.54 27.17
CA ALA A 329 8.39 22.05 28.27
C ALA A 329 6.88 21.87 27.99
N LEU A 330 6.06 21.63 29.02
CA LEU A 330 4.61 21.56 28.83
C LEU A 330 4.11 22.95 28.44
N VAL A 331 3.40 23.07 27.32
CA VAL A 331 2.84 24.35 26.86
C VAL A 331 1.33 24.37 26.94
N TYR A 332 0.68 23.21 26.92
CA TYR A 332 -0.76 23.13 27.01
C TYR A 332 -1.24 21.77 27.54
N GLU A 333 -2.26 21.78 28.38
CA GLU A 333 -3.05 20.59 28.72
C GLU A 333 -4.54 20.94 28.66
N GLY A 334 -5.33 20.08 28.01
CA GLY A 334 -6.76 20.31 27.82
C GLY A 334 -7.31 19.55 26.63
N THR A 335 -8.47 19.97 26.14
CA THR A 335 -9.15 19.29 25.04
C THR A 335 -8.73 19.79 23.65
N PHE A 336 -8.73 18.87 22.68
CA PHE A 336 -8.43 19.10 21.28
C PHE A 336 -9.59 18.64 20.39
N TYR A 337 -9.79 19.33 19.28
CA TYR A 337 -10.72 18.94 18.22
C TYR A 337 -10.09 19.25 16.87
N GLN A 338 -9.96 18.23 16.00
CA GLN A 338 -9.36 18.37 14.67
C GLN A 338 -7.96 19.03 14.69
N GLY A 339 -7.15 18.74 15.71
CA GLY A 339 -5.79 19.28 15.87
C GLY A 339 -5.71 20.66 16.52
N GLN A 340 -6.83 21.30 16.82
CA GLN A 340 -6.88 22.62 17.46
C GLN A 340 -7.29 22.49 18.92
N ARG A 341 -6.80 23.39 19.78
CA ARG A 341 -7.26 23.50 21.17
C ARG A 341 -8.72 23.94 21.18
N GLU A 342 -9.56 23.21 21.89
CA GLU A 342 -11.02 23.38 21.94
C GLU A 342 -11.48 23.04 23.34
N GLY A 343 -12.53 23.67 23.88
CA GLY A 343 -13.03 23.37 25.23
C GLY A 343 -12.11 23.88 26.34
N GLU A 344 -12.15 23.26 27.51
CA GLU A 344 -11.39 23.74 28.68
C GLU A 344 -9.90 23.35 28.59
N GLY A 345 -9.01 24.23 29.02
CA GLY A 345 -7.57 23.93 29.07
C GLY A 345 -6.74 24.92 29.86
N LYS A 346 -5.45 24.59 30.01
CA LYS A 346 -4.42 25.41 30.64
C LYS A 346 -3.24 25.55 29.71
N GLU A 347 -2.82 26.79 29.46
CA GLU A 347 -1.64 27.13 28.67
C GLU A 347 -0.52 27.64 29.59
N TYR A 348 0.72 27.28 29.26
CA TYR A 348 1.92 27.61 30.02
C TYR A 348 2.95 28.29 29.15
N ASP A 349 3.78 29.13 29.76
CA ASP A 349 4.94 29.72 29.13
C ASP A 349 6.08 28.68 29.03
N PRO A 350 6.67 28.46 27.84
CA PRO A 350 7.66 27.40 27.64
C PRO A 350 8.97 27.62 28.40
N GLU A 351 9.34 28.88 28.71
CA GLU A 351 10.61 29.19 29.39
C GLU A 351 10.45 29.22 30.91
N THR A 352 9.42 29.90 31.40
CA THR A 352 9.19 30.14 32.84
C THR A 352 8.35 29.06 33.50
N GLN A 353 7.59 28.30 32.70
CA GLN A 353 6.59 27.32 33.15
C GLN A 353 5.49 27.90 34.05
N LEU A 354 5.29 29.21 33.97
CA LEU A 354 4.17 29.90 34.60
C LEU A 354 2.91 29.75 33.72
N PRO A 355 1.72 29.67 34.32
CA PRO A 355 0.48 29.67 33.54
C PRO A 355 0.36 30.99 32.76
N ARG A 356 -0.12 30.92 31.52
CA ARG A 356 -0.51 32.08 30.71
C ARG A 356 -2.02 32.25 30.73
N TYR A 357 -2.75 31.15 30.62
CA TYR A 357 -4.21 31.15 30.56
C TYR A 357 -4.80 29.85 31.11
N GLU A 358 -5.94 29.95 31.79
CA GLU A 358 -6.77 28.81 32.21
C GLU A 358 -8.24 29.13 31.92
N GLY A 359 -8.90 28.32 31.09
CA GLY A 359 -10.30 28.52 30.72
C GLY A 359 -10.66 27.89 29.39
N GLY A 360 -11.72 28.37 28.76
CA GLY A 360 -12.21 27.84 27.50
C GLY A 360 -11.38 28.26 26.28
N PHE A 361 -11.38 27.41 25.26
CA PHE A 361 -10.75 27.56 23.96
C PHE A 361 -11.76 27.23 22.85
N LYS A 362 -11.66 27.95 21.74
CA LYS A 362 -12.39 27.67 20.50
C LYS A 362 -11.50 27.92 19.30
N ALA A 363 -11.30 26.89 18.48
CA ALA A 363 -10.41 26.94 17.31
C ALA A 363 -9.02 27.53 17.64
N GLY A 364 -8.43 27.10 18.77
CA GLY A 364 -7.11 27.54 19.22
C GLY A 364 -7.06 28.90 19.93
N ARG A 365 -8.17 29.62 20.05
CA ARG A 365 -8.24 30.95 20.69
C ARG A 365 -8.98 30.90 22.01
N TYR A 366 -8.64 31.77 22.96
CA TYR A 366 -9.38 31.88 24.23
C TYR A 366 -10.86 32.24 23.97
N ASP A 367 -11.79 31.48 24.54
CA ASP A 367 -13.22 31.65 24.34
C ASP A 367 -14.00 31.17 25.56
N GLY A 368 -15.07 31.86 25.95
CA GLY A 368 -15.80 31.54 27.19
C GLY A 368 -15.15 32.14 28.44
N GLU A 369 -15.45 31.62 29.61
CA GLU A 369 -14.89 32.14 30.87
C GLU A 369 -13.45 31.65 31.07
N GLY A 370 -12.58 32.53 31.56
CA GLY A 370 -11.18 32.18 31.80
C GLY A 370 -10.43 33.14 32.72
N THR A 371 -9.21 32.76 33.06
CA THR A 371 -8.23 33.54 33.82
C THR A 371 -6.97 33.70 32.98
N LEU A 372 -6.57 34.96 32.73
CA LEU A 372 -5.28 35.31 32.13
C LEU A 372 -4.29 35.65 33.24
N TYR A 373 -3.03 35.26 33.07
CA TYR A 373 -1.97 35.40 34.06
C TYR A 373 -0.81 36.27 33.53
N ASP A 374 -0.11 36.94 34.44
CA ASP A 374 1.11 37.68 34.16
C ASP A 374 2.26 36.71 33.82
N GLU A 375 2.95 36.95 32.71
CA GLU A 375 4.01 36.07 32.19
C GLU A 375 5.27 36.04 33.06
N THR A 376 5.48 37.04 33.92
CA THR A 376 6.68 37.14 34.79
C THR A 376 6.40 36.65 36.21
N LEU A 377 5.21 36.96 36.73
CA LEU A 377 4.83 36.72 38.12
C LEU A 377 3.90 35.52 38.29
N GLY A 378 3.24 35.06 37.22
CA GLY A 378 2.29 33.93 37.25
C GLY A 378 1.03 34.22 38.07
N VAL A 379 0.70 35.50 38.25
CA VAL A 379 -0.47 35.96 39.02
C VAL A 379 -1.60 36.36 38.07
N PRO A 380 -2.88 36.18 38.44
CA PRO A 380 -4.00 36.59 37.58
C PRO A 380 -3.97 38.09 37.27
N ILE A 381 -4.10 38.45 35.99
CA ILE A 381 -4.24 39.83 35.51
C ILE A 381 -5.63 40.12 34.94
N TYR A 382 -6.37 39.08 34.54
CA TYR A 382 -7.75 39.20 34.13
C TYR A 382 -8.54 37.93 34.48
N LYS A 383 -9.78 38.08 34.92
CA LYS A 383 -10.75 37.01 35.11
C LYS A 383 -12.09 37.41 34.51
N GLY A 384 -12.61 36.62 33.59
CA GLY A 384 -13.91 36.89 32.97
C GLY A 384 -14.04 36.22 31.60
N GLY A 385 -15.00 36.71 30.83
CA GLY A 385 -15.29 36.15 29.52
C GLY A 385 -14.31 36.57 28.42
N PHE A 386 -14.16 35.69 27.44
CA PHE A 386 -13.39 35.83 26.22
C PHE A 386 -14.25 35.46 25.02
N ARG A 387 -13.99 36.10 23.88
CA ARG A 387 -14.49 35.70 22.57
C ARG A 387 -13.38 35.81 21.54
N LEU A 388 -12.96 34.68 20.97
CA LEU A 388 -11.89 34.59 19.98
C LEU A 388 -10.58 35.32 20.38
N GLY A 389 -10.18 35.21 21.65
CA GLY A 389 -8.95 35.78 22.21
C GLY A 389 -9.11 37.17 22.82
N VAL A 390 -10.30 37.76 22.77
CA VAL A 390 -10.55 39.14 23.19
C VAL A 390 -11.48 39.19 24.39
N TYR A 391 -11.22 40.08 25.37
CA TYR A 391 -12.10 40.27 26.53
C TYR A 391 -13.54 40.57 26.08
N HIS A 392 -14.49 39.82 26.65
CA HIS A 392 -15.90 39.87 26.29
C HIS A 392 -16.81 39.50 27.48
N GLY A 393 -17.96 40.16 27.61
CA GLY A 393 -18.87 39.90 28.74
C GLY A 393 -18.32 40.42 30.06
N THR A 394 -18.73 39.83 31.18
CA THR A 394 -18.30 40.32 32.50
C THR A 394 -16.85 39.94 32.79
N GLY A 395 -16.04 40.90 33.24
CA GLY A 395 -14.63 40.68 33.56
C GLY A 395 -14.09 41.60 34.66
N THR A 396 -12.96 41.20 35.24
CA THR A 396 -12.20 41.94 36.27
C THR A 396 -10.71 41.88 35.93
N GLU A 397 -10.07 43.05 35.85
CA GLU A 397 -8.62 43.21 35.69
C GLU A 397 -7.94 43.45 37.04
N TYR A 398 -6.71 42.98 37.18
CA TYR A 398 -5.90 43.07 38.39
C TYR A 398 -4.52 43.63 38.07
N ASP A 399 -4.00 44.48 38.96
CA ASP A 399 -2.61 44.92 38.92
C ASP A 399 -1.69 43.75 39.34
N PRO A 400 -0.71 43.35 38.52
CA PRO A 400 0.10 42.15 38.78
C PRO A 400 1.03 42.28 39.99
N VAL A 401 1.34 43.49 40.46
CA VAL A 401 2.26 43.71 41.59
C VAL A 401 1.49 43.78 42.91
N THR A 402 0.38 44.50 42.92
CA THR A 402 -0.41 44.80 44.11
C THR A 402 -1.59 43.85 44.31
N GLY A 403 -2.07 43.19 43.25
CA GLY A 403 -3.26 42.34 43.24
C GLY A 403 -4.57 43.11 43.38
N PHE A 404 -4.54 44.45 43.37
CA PHE A 404 -5.76 45.26 43.43
C PHE A 404 -6.49 45.26 42.10
N VAL A 405 -7.82 45.34 42.17
CA VAL A 405 -8.68 45.47 40.99
C VAL A 405 -8.42 46.82 40.32
N THR A 406 -8.04 46.81 39.06
CA THR A 406 -7.79 48.01 38.25
C THR A 406 -9.00 48.40 37.43
N ALA A 407 -9.78 47.41 36.95
CA ALA A 407 -11.03 47.60 36.23
C ALA A 407 -11.98 46.42 36.46
N ALA A 408 -13.28 46.67 36.45
CA ALA A 408 -14.30 45.63 36.49
C ALA A 408 -15.58 46.09 35.81
N GLY A 409 -16.20 45.23 35.01
CA GLY A 409 -17.46 45.52 34.33
C GLY A 409 -17.69 44.68 33.09
N GLU A 410 -18.48 45.23 32.15
CA GLU A 410 -18.82 44.56 30.89
C GLU A 410 -17.79 44.92 29.81
N TYR A 411 -17.26 43.91 29.12
CA TYR A 411 -16.30 44.05 28.03
C TYR A 411 -16.94 43.75 26.68
N ARG A 412 -16.66 44.59 25.69
CA ARG A 412 -17.01 44.33 24.28
C ARG A 412 -15.84 44.69 23.39
N ASN A 413 -15.43 43.75 22.55
CA ASN A 413 -14.27 43.89 21.66
C ASN A 413 -13.00 44.37 22.42
N GLY A 414 -12.79 43.83 23.63
CA GLY A 414 -11.58 44.11 24.41
C GLY A 414 -11.64 45.39 25.23
N LYS A 415 -12.75 46.15 25.14
CA LYS A 415 -12.90 47.42 25.84
C LYS A 415 -14.00 47.35 26.90
N LEU A 416 -13.74 47.97 28.04
CA LEU A 416 -14.74 48.18 29.08
C LEU A 416 -15.82 49.15 28.57
N VAL A 417 -17.08 48.73 28.66
CA VAL A 417 -18.23 49.53 28.23
C VAL A 417 -19.11 49.92 29.41
N GLU A 418 -19.64 51.14 29.37
CA GLU A 418 -20.66 51.59 30.32
C GLU A 418 -22.02 51.01 29.93
N VAL A 419 -22.63 50.25 30.84
CA VAL A 419 -23.97 49.68 30.66
C VAL A 419 -24.98 50.57 31.38
N GLY A 420 -25.81 51.28 30.61
CA GLY A 420 -26.91 52.08 31.14
C GLY A 420 -27.96 51.22 31.86
N ALA A 421 -28.75 51.84 32.75
CA ALA A 421 -29.76 51.15 33.56
C ALA A 421 -30.91 50.49 32.75
N ASP A 422 -30.98 50.74 31.44
CA ASP A 422 -31.91 50.17 30.47
C ASP A 422 -31.27 49.11 29.54
N GLY A 423 -30.00 48.76 29.76
CA GLY A 423 -29.23 47.82 28.94
C GLY A 423 -28.64 48.42 27.66
N THR A 424 -28.75 49.73 27.43
CA THR A 424 -28.10 50.40 26.30
C THR A 424 -26.63 50.71 26.60
N VAL A 425 -25.76 50.46 25.62
CA VAL A 425 -24.32 50.74 25.73
C VAL A 425 -24.08 52.20 25.40
N THR A 426 -23.61 52.98 26.38
CA THR A 426 -23.36 54.41 26.22
C THR A 426 -21.86 54.69 26.27
N GLY A 427 -21.19 54.54 25.12
CA GLY A 427 -19.82 55.05 24.92
C GLY A 427 -18.70 54.28 25.63
N GLU A 428 -17.47 54.52 25.16
CA GLU A 428 -16.23 53.98 25.74
C GLU A 428 -15.93 54.66 27.09
N VAL A 429 -15.57 53.87 28.10
CA VAL A 429 -15.16 54.41 29.40
C VAL A 429 -13.67 54.75 29.34
N THR A 430 -13.34 56.04 29.37
CA THR A 430 -11.98 56.47 29.71
C THR A 430 -11.73 56.19 31.20
N ALA A 431 -10.64 55.49 31.49
CA ALA A 431 -10.26 55.04 32.83
C ALA A 431 -10.42 56.14 33.91
N PRO A 432 -10.90 55.80 35.12
CA PRO A 432 -10.99 56.76 36.21
C PRO A 432 -9.57 57.21 36.62
N SER A 433 -9.30 58.50 36.52
CA SER A 433 -8.12 59.12 37.11
C SER A 433 -8.17 58.96 38.63
N LEU A 434 -7.12 58.36 39.21
CA LEU A 434 -6.88 58.30 40.65
C LEU A 434 -7.03 59.71 41.28
N PRO A 435 -7.61 59.82 42.50
CA PRO A 435 -7.69 61.10 43.19
C PRO A 435 -6.28 61.60 43.58
N PRO A 436 -6.03 62.92 43.61
CA PRO A 436 -4.71 63.45 43.92
C PRO A 436 -4.34 63.22 45.39
N GLU A 437 -3.12 62.71 45.61
CA GLU A 437 -2.50 62.68 46.94
C GLU A 437 -2.34 64.10 47.51
N GLU A 438 -2.72 64.27 48.77
CA GLU A 438 -2.51 65.50 49.52
C GLU A 438 -1.02 65.78 49.75
N THR A 439 -0.67 67.04 49.53
CA THR A 439 0.64 67.65 49.68
C THR A 439 1.16 67.63 51.13
N GLY A 440 2.36 67.09 51.34
CA GLY A 440 3.26 67.44 52.44
C GLY A 440 4.58 67.94 51.86
N GLY A 441 4.87 69.23 52.02
CA GLY A 441 6.05 69.87 51.44
C GLY A 441 7.32 69.73 52.29
N GLU A 442 8.48 69.90 51.65
CA GLU A 442 9.55 70.81 52.12
C GLU A 442 10.64 71.04 51.06
N SER A 443 10.84 72.33 50.78
CA SER A 443 12.03 73.11 50.36
C SER A 443 13.23 72.54 49.57
N GLY A 444 13.57 73.28 48.50
CA GLY A 444 14.93 73.69 48.10
C GLY A 444 15.52 72.90 46.91
N GLY A 445 16.07 73.47 45.85
CA GLY A 445 16.33 74.84 45.43
C GLY A 445 17.19 74.83 44.14
N GLU A 446 16.90 75.79 43.24
CA GLU A 446 17.73 76.42 42.19
C GLU A 446 18.31 75.66 40.96
N GLY A 447 17.90 76.18 39.78
CA GLY A 447 18.73 76.48 38.59
C GLY A 447 18.78 75.40 37.50
N GLY A 448 18.52 75.63 36.20
CA GLY A 448 18.18 76.80 35.40
C GLY A 448 18.27 76.44 33.89
N THR A 449 17.59 77.24 33.05
CA THR A 449 17.76 77.46 31.58
C THR A 449 17.44 76.30 30.61
N GLU A 450 16.33 76.37 29.84
CA GLU A 450 16.21 76.91 28.44
C GLU A 450 16.80 75.92 27.39
N THR A 451 16.20 75.55 26.25
CA THR A 451 15.30 76.24 25.31
C THR A 451 14.77 75.24 24.25
N GLY A 452 13.55 75.50 23.73
CA GLY A 452 13.08 75.31 22.33
C GLY A 452 12.93 73.89 21.77
N GLY A 453 11.88 73.50 21.05
CA GLY A 453 10.79 74.22 20.41
C GLY A 453 10.40 73.51 19.10
N GLU A 454 9.10 73.26 18.94
CA GLU A 454 8.29 73.20 17.69
C GLU A 454 8.61 72.12 16.63
N THR A 455 7.72 71.14 16.33
CA THR A 455 6.38 71.15 15.67
C THR A 455 6.36 71.40 14.17
N GLY A 456 5.60 70.57 13.45
CA GLY A 456 5.08 70.77 12.08
C GLY A 456 5.19 69.50 11.23
N SER A 457 4.21 68.58 11.18
CA SER A 457 2.83 68.64 10.66
C SER A 457 2.71 68.67 9.13
N GLN A 458 2.13 67.56 8.61
CA GLN A 458 1.14 67.37 7.52
C GLN A 458 1.29 68.18 6.21
N THR A 459 1.13 67.59 5.03
CA THR A 459 -0.11 67.15 4.35
C THR A 459 0.33 66.73 2.92
N GLY A 460 -0.24 65.74 2.22
CA GLY A 460 -1.63 65.64 1.76
C GLY A 460 -1.76 66.25 0.35
N GLY A 461 -2.07 65.44 -0.67
CA GLY A 461 -2.25 65.93 -2.04
C GLY A 461 -2.83 64.88 -3.01
N GLU A 462 -4.15 64.92 -3.15
CA GLU A 462 -5.00 64.10 -3.99
C GLU A 462 -5.20 64.65 -5.42
N THR A 463 -5.47 63.72 -6.34
CA THR A 463 -6.40 63.80 -7.51
C THR A 463 -6.04 64.55 -8.80
N GLY A 464 -6.32 63.85 -9.92
CA GLY A 464 -6.50 64.39 -11.26
C GLY A 464 -6.73 63.27 -12.29
N GLY A 465 -8.00 62.94 -12.57
CA GLY A 465 -8.38 61.97 -13.59
C GLY A 465 -8.57 62.60 -14.98
N GLN A 466 -8.41 61.81 -16.04
CA GLN A 466 -9.00 62.08 -17.35
C GLN A 466 -9.25 60.78 -18.13
N THR A 467 -10.46 60.71 -18.68
CA THR A 467 -11.08 59.63 -19.45
C THR A 467 -10.57 59.53 -20.89
N GLY A 468 -10.38 58.30 -21.37
CA GLY A 468 -10.24 57.96 -22.78
C GLY A 468 -10.87 56.58 -23.06
N THR A 469 -11.92 56.55 -23.87
CA THR A 469 -12.60 55.35 -24.36
C THR A 469 -11.86 54.76 -25.56
N GLU A 470 -11.43 53.51 -25.48
CA GLU A 470 -11.08 52.67 -26.64
C GLU A 470 -11.77 51.30 -26.53
N THR A 471 -12.46 50.94 -27.60
CA THR A 471 -13.03 49.62 -27.89
C THR A 471 -11.92 48.62 -28.22
N GLY A 472 -11.78 47.57 -27.40
CA GLY A 472 -10.89 46.43 -27.59
C GLY A 472 -11.37 45.27 -26.72
N GLY A 473 -11.25 44.03 -27.20
CA GLY A 473 -11.95 42.84 -26.69
C GLY A 473 -11.85 42.58 -25.18
N GLN A 474 -12.92 42.02 -24.62
CA GLN A 474 -12.97 41.54 -23.24
C GLN A 474 -11.96 40.39 -23.05
N THR A 475 -10.81 40.70 -22.45
CA THR A 475 -10.09 39.76 -21.58
C THR A 475 -10.75 39.87 -20.21
N GLY A 476 -11.41 38.82 -19.74
CA GLY A 476 -12.05 38.80 -18.42
C GLY A 476 -11.00 39.01 -17.33
N THR A 477 -11.15 40.07 -16.53
CA THR A 477 -10.33 40.33 -15.34
C THR A 477 -10.81 39.42 -14.21
N GLY A 478 -9.94 38.56 -13.68
CA GLY A 478 -10.30 37.64 -12.59
C GLY A 478 -10.44 38.35 -11.23
N ALA A 479 -10.83 37.59 -10.21
CA ALA A 479 -11.04 38.12 -8.86
C ALA A 479 -9.73 38.10 -8.05
N VAL A 480 -9.45 39.07 -7.20
CA VAL A 480 -8.19 39.13 -6.43
C VAL A 480 -8.48 39.00 -4.94
N TYR A 481 -7.88 38.00 -4.30
CA TYR A 481 -8.00 37.78 -2.85
C TYR A 481 -6.88 38.50 -2.11
N HIS A 482 -7.22 39.27 -1.07
CA HIS A 482 -6.27 40.07 -0.27
C HIS A 482 -6.04 39.48 1.12
N GLY A 483 -6.09 38.15 1.26
CA GLY A 483 -5.91 37.47 2.54
C GLY A 483 -4.51 37.59 3.15
N PRO A 484 -4.34 37.11 4.39
CA PRO A 484 -3.04 37.10 5.06
C PRO A 484 -2.01 36.30 4.25
N THR A 485 -0.75 36.70 4.30
CA THR A 485 0.33 35.99 3.61
C THR A 485 0.95 34.92 4.50
N THR A 486 1.25 33.75 3.93
CA THR A 486 2.02 32.68 4.57
C THR A 486 3.49 33.10 4.74
N ALA A 487 4.23 32.40 5.61
CA ALA A 487 5.62 32.73 5.96
C ALA A 487 6.61 32.67 4.76
N ASP A 488 6.23 31.99 3.68
CA ASP A 488 6.94 31.88 2.41
C ASP A 488 6.52 32.93 1.36
N GLY A 489 5.64 33.87 1.72
CA GLY A 489 5.17 34.93 0.84
C GLY A 489 3.99 34.55 -0.06
N GLY A 490 3.43 33.35 0.11
CA GLY A 490 2.17 32.93 -0.52
C GLY A 490 0.94 33.58 0.14
N ILE A 491 -0.25 33.39 -0.45
CA ILE A 491 -1.51 33.88 0.12
C ILE A 491 -2.19 32.73 0.89
N ASP A 492 -2.60 32.97 2.13
CA ASP A 492 -3.30 32.02 2.99
C ASP A 492 -4.82 32.07 2.78
N TYR A 493 -5.33 31.08 2.05
CA TYR A 493 -6.75 30.91 1.78
C TYR A 493 -7.50 30.14 2.88
N SER A 494 -6.81 29.58 3.88
CA SER A 494 -7.44 28.80 4.95
C SER A 494 -8.34 29.66 5.84
N ALA A 495 -8.07 30.97 5.91
CA ALA A 495 -8.89 31.95 6.62
C ALA A 495 -10.33 32.05 6.08
N LEU A 496 -10.61 31.57 4.86
CA LEU A 496 -11.94 31.53 4.27
C LEU A 496 -12.81 30.38 4.81
N ALA A 497 -12.19 29.36 5.44
CA ALA A 497 -12.91 28.23 6.01
C ALA A 497 -13.70 28.65 7.26
N GLY A 498 -14.97 28.25 7.34
CA GLY A 498 -15.87 28.61 8.45
C GLY A 498 -16.58 29.96 8.32
N MET A 499 -16.29 30.76 7.28
CA MET A 499 -17.07 31.96 6.94
C MET A 499 -18.38 31.59 6.22
N SER A 500 -19.36 32.49 6.17
CA SER A 500 -20.46 32.35 5.21
C SER A 500 -19.98 32.60 3.79
N LEU A 501 -20.66 32.01 2.80
CA LEU A 501 -20.30 32.16 1.39
C LEU A 501 -20.38 33.62 0.90
N SER A 502 -21.25 34.43 1.52
CA SER A 502 -21.31 35.88 1.29
C SER A 502 -20.09 36.61 1.85
N GLU A 503 -19.66 36.29 3.07
CA GLU A 503 -18.48 36.92 3.68
C GLU A 503 -17.20 36.52 2.93
N ALA A 504 -17.10 35.26 2.52
CA ALA A 504 -16.00 34.77 1.69
C ALA A 504 -15.95 35.50 0.34
N LYS A 505 -17.11 35.84 -0.27
CA LYS A 505 -17.19 36.59 -1.51
C LYS A 505 -16.71 38.04 -1.37
N ASP A 506 -17.01 38.68 -0.24
CA ASP A 506 -16.60 40.06 0.04
C ASP A 506 -15.09 40.22 0.27
N GLN A 507 -14.35 39.11 0.49
CA GLN A 507 -12.88 39.12 0.59
C GLN A 507 -12.16 39.21 -0.77
N PHE A 508 -12.89 39.12 -1.89
CA PHE A 508 -12.33 39.18 -3.24
C PHE A 508 -12.68 40.51 -3.92
N SER A 509 -11.69 41.16 -4.54
CA SER A 509 -11.89 42.39 -5.33
C SER A 509 -11.90 42.08 -6.83
N GLY A 510 -12.91 42.57 -7.57
CA GLY A 510 -13.09 42.28 -9.02
C GLY A 510 -13.68 40.89 -9.31
N GLY A 511 -14.12 40.64 -10.56
CA GLY A 511 -14.59 39.30 -11.00
C GLY A 511 -16.06 38.96 -10.70
N GLY A 512 -16.97 39.93 -10.78
CA GLY A 512 -18.40 39.77 -10.42
C GLY A 512 -19.17 38.63 -11.11
N ASP A 513 -18.68 38.16 -12.27
CA ASP A 513 -19.33 37.12 -13.08
C ASP A 513 -18.69 35.73 -12.98
N ASN A 514 -17.58 35.58 -12.23
CA ASN A 514 -16.83 34.31 -12.13
C ASN A 514 -17.29 33.37 -11.01
N TRP A 515 -18.41 33.68 -10.34
CA TRP A 515 -18.95 32.84 -9.27
C TRP A 515 -20.05 31.91 -9.84
N THR A 516 -19.68 30.72 -10.29
CA THR A 516 -20.66 29.69 -10.67
C THR A 516 -21.14 28.97 -9.41
N LEU A 517 -22.35 29.32 -8.97
CA LEU A 517 -23.02 28.66 -7.84
C LEU A 517 -23.85 27.48 -8.36
N ALA A 518 -23.39 26.26 -8.09
CA ALA A 518 -24.18 25.04 -8.28
C ALA A 518 -24.10 24.18 -7.02
N ASP A 519 -25.26 23.79 -6.48
CA ASP A 519 -25.40 22.82 -5.38
C ASP A 519 -24.48 23.04 -4.16
N GLY A 520 -24.36 24.29 -3.70
CA GLY A 520 -23.57 24.65 -2.51
C GLY A 520 -22.07 24.83 -2.77
N GLN A 521 -21.60 24.82 -4.02
CA GLN A 521 -20.21 25.05 -4.36
C GLN A 521 -20.07 26.34 -5.19
N ALA A 522 -19.04 27.13 -4.89
CA ALA A 522 -18.65 28.30 -5.66
C ALA A 522 -17.16 28.20 -6.03
N THR A 523 -16.87 28.21 -7.33
CA THR A 523 -15.49 28.24 -7.84
C THR A 523 -15.15 29.67 -8.24
N VAL A 524 -13.96 30.15 -7.87
CA VAL A 524 -13.49 31.50 -8.19
C VAL A 524 -12.08 31.43 -8.74
N TYR A 525 -11.86 32.02 -9.91
CA TYR A 525 -10.53 32.13 -10.50
C TYR A 525 -9.84 33.37 -9.96
N SER A 526 -8.70 33.18 -9.29
CA SER A 526 -7.90 34.30 -8.80
C SER A 526 -6.97 34.80 -9.90
N ASP A 527 -7.02 36.10 -10.21
CA ASP A 527 -6.12 36.71 -11.21
C ASP A 527 -4.79 37.04 -10.54
N THR A 528 -3.96 36.02 -10.36
CA THR A 528 -2.53 36.22 -10.27
C THR A 528 -1.90 35.55 -11.47
N THR A 529 -0.88 36.20 -12.02
CA THR A 529 0.01 35.77 -13.11
C THR A 529 0.62 34.37 -12.95
N ASP A 530 0.29 33.66 -11.87
CA ASP A 530 0.84 32.39 -11.41
C ASP A 530 -0.13 31.21 -11.57
N GLY A 531 -1.35 31.40 -12.10
CA GLY A 531 -2.26 30.29 -12.43
C GLY A 531 -2.97 29.64 -11.24
N ILE A 532 -3.12 30.36 -10.12
CA ILE A 532 -3.70 29.84 -8.89
C ILE A 532 -5.23 30.00 -8.91
N GLY A 533 -5.96 28.87 -8.87
CA GLY A 533 -7.41 28.81 -8.75
C GLY A 533 -7.86 28.37 -7.36
N VAL A 534 -9.04 28.85 -6.92
CA VAL A 534 -9.59 28.56 -5.59
C VAL A 534 -11.02 28.06 -5.72
N THR A 535 -11.28 26.88 -5.16
CA THR A 535 -12.64 26.31 -5.08
C THR A 535 -13.14 26.37 -3.65
N ILE A 536 -14.29 27.00 -3.43
CA ILE A 536 -14.92 27.15 -2.12
C ILE A 536 -16.18 26.26 -2.10
N ARG A 537 -16.25 25.32 -1.15
CA ARG A 537 -17.44 24.51 -0.92
C ARG A 537 -18.16 24.99 0.33
N ALA A 538 -19.46 25.15 0.24
CA ALA A 538 -20.34 25.48 1.34
C ALA A 538 -21.34 24.35 1.63
N ASP A 539 -21.80 24.27 2.88
CA ASP A 539 -22.90 23.39 3.27
C ASP A 539 -24.26 23.95 2.80
N SER A 540 -25.34 23.19 3.06
CA SER A 540 -26.71 23.63 2.73
C SER A 540 -27.18 24.89 3.50
N GLY A 541 -26.44 25.30 4.55
CA GLY A 541 -26.65 26.53 5.30
C GLY A 541 -25.84 27.72 4.77
N GLY A 542 -25.00 27.52 3.76
CA GLY A 542 -24.15 28.55 3.16
C GLY A 542 -22.84 28.79 3.90
N ASN A 543 -22.42 27.92 4.83
CA ASN A 543 -21.13 28.04 5.52
C ASN A 543 -20.03 27.31 4.74
N VAL A 544 -18.87 27.93 4.58
CA VAL A 544 -17.73 27.34 3.90
C VAL A 544 -17.17 26.17 4.72
N ILE A 545 -17.25 24.98 4.15
CA ILE A 545 -16.78 23.72 4.74
C ILE A 545 -15.43 23.28 4.20
N SER A 546 -15.04 23.72 2.99
CA SER A 546 -13.71 23.45 2.45
C SER A 546 -13.27 24.52 1.46
N VAL A 547 -11.96 24.77 1.41
CA VAL A 547 -11.31 25.69 0.48
C VAL A 547 -10.17 24.91 -0.17
N ASP A 548 -10.30 24.63 -1.47
CA ASP A 548 -9.33 23.89 -2.25
C ASP A 548 -8.55 24.86 -3.14
N VAL A 549 -7.26 25.06 -2.86
CA VAL A 549 -6.35 25.87 -3.69
C VAL A 549 -5.62 24.95 -4.65
N TRP A 550 -5.63 25.28 -5.93
CA TRP A 550 -4.95 24.51 -6.97
C TRP A 550 -4.14 25.44 -7.86
N ASN A 551 -3.00 24.93 -8.33
CA ASN A 551 -2.11 25.66 -9.23
C ASN A 551 -2.14 24.97 -10.58
N ASP A 552 -2.87 25.54 -11.53
CA ASP A 552 -2.69 25.18 -12.92
C ASP A 552 -1.71 26.21 -13.48
N ALA A 553 -0.42 25.86 -13.55
CA ALA A 553 0.45 26.59 -14.45
C ALA A 553 -0.22 26.55 -15.83
N PRO A 554 -0.68 27.68 -16.39
CA PRO A 554 -1.51 27.65 -17.57
C PRO A 554 -0.65 27.09 -18.71
N VAL A 555 -1.02 25.91 -19.22
CA VAL A 555 -0.60 25.53 -20.57
C VAL A 555 -1.19 26.61 -21.46
N ALA A 556 -0.33 27.42 -22.07
CA ALA A 556 -0.75 28.56 -22.86
C ALA A 556 -1.86 28.14 -23.85
N GLY A 557 -3.11 28.54 -23.55
CA GLY A 557 -4.27 28.31 -24.40
C GLY A 557 -5.19 27.12 -24.10
N ALA A 558 -5.10 26.46 -22.93
CA ALA A 558 -6.04 25.37 -22.60
C ALA A 558 -6.61 25.43 -21.17
N THR A 559 -7.92 25.23 -21.04
CA THR A 559 -8.63 25.17 -19.76
C THR A 559 -9.64 24.01 -19.73
N VAL A 560 -9.90 23.48 -18.54
CA VAL A 560 -11.02 22.54 -18.31
C VAL A 560 -12.33 23.21 -18.78
N GLY A 561 -13.18 22.47 -19.50
CA GLY A 561 -14.40 22.98 -20.13
C GLY A 561 -14.30 23.23 -21.64
N MET A 562 -13.09 23.27 -22.22
CA MET A 562 -12.91 23.37 -23.67
C MET A 562 -13.42 22.11 -24.41
N THR A 563 -13.93 22.31 -25.62
CA THR A 563 -14.31 21.24 -26.53
C THR A 563 -13.09 20.55 -27.13
N GLN A 564 -13.26 19.32 -27.61
CA GLN A 564 -12.19 18.60 -28.30
C GLN A 564 -11.67 19.37 -29.52
N SER A 565 -12.54 20.09 -30.23
CA SER A 565 -12.15 20.95 -31.36
C SER A 565 -11.26 22.12 -30.94
N GLU A 566 -11.53 22.76 -29.81
CA GLU A 566 -10.73 23.87 -29.29
C GLU A 566 -9.35 23.38 -28.83
N LEU A 567 -9.29 22.24 -28.15
CA LEU A 567 -8.02 21.62 -27.76
C LEU A 567 -7.22 21.12 -28.97
N THR A 568 -7.89 20.65 -30.02
CA THR A 568 -7.24 20.28 -31.30
C THR A 568 -6.70 21.51 -32.04
N ALA A 569 -7.35 22.66 -31.91
CA ALA A 569 -6.84 23.91 -32.45
C ALA A 569 -5.62 24.43 -31.65
N ALA A 570 -5.59 24.19 -30.33
CA ALA A 570 -4.49 24.59 -29.46
C ALA A 570 -3.25 23.69 -29.58
N PHE A 571 -3.43 22.36 -29.64
CA PHE A 571 -2.33 21.39 -29.55
C PHE A 571 -2.16 20.48 -30.77
N GLY A 572 -2.95 20.69 -31.83
CA GLY A 572 -2.94 19.83 -33.01
C GLY A 572 -3.73 18.53 -32.81
N SER A 573 -3.58 17.60 -33.75
CA SER A 573 -4.39 16.38 -33.82
C SER A 573 -4.10 15.43 -32.65
N PRO A 574 -5.09 15.08 -31.81
CA PRO A 574 -4.90 14.13 -30.72
C PRO A 574 -4.82 12.68 -31.21
N THR A 575 -4.21 11.83 -30.38
CA THR A 575 -4.38 10.37 -30.47
C THR A 575 -5.34 9.91 -29.38
N GLN A 576 -6.37 9.13 -29.75
CA GLN A 576 -7.24 8.48 -28.75
C GLN A 576 -6.50 7.32 -28.11
N THR A 577 -6.16 7.43 -26.82
CA THR A 577 -5.29 6.47 -26.12
C THR A 577 -6.07 5.51 -25.22
N GLY A 578 -7.34 5.78 -24.92
CA GLY A 578 -8.15 4.86 -24.11
C GLY A 578 -9.64 5.16 -24.05
N LYS A 579 -10.37 4.17 -23.54
CA LYS A 579 -11.75 4.28 -23.03
C LYS A 579 -11.82 3.62 -21.66
N ALA A 580 -12.44 4.29 -20.70
CA ALA A 580 -12.63 3.77 -19.36
C ALA A 580 -14.10 3.87 -18.91
N THR A 581 -14.50 2.98 -18.01
CA THR A 581 -15.84 3.00 -17.38
C THR A 581 -15.66 3.34 -15.91
N MET A 582 -16.41 4.31 -15.43
CA MET A 582 -16.25 4.80 -14.05
C MET A 582 -16.78 3.77 -13.04
N GLY A 583 -15.91 3.28 -12.16
CA GLY A 583 -16.27 2.37 -11.05
C GLY A 583 -16.84 3.11 -9.83
N GLU A 584 -17.34 2.36 -8.83
CA GLU A 584 -18.02 2.91 -7.64
C GLU A 584 -17.18 3.94 -6.86
N SER A 585 -15.84 3.81 -6.89
CA SER A 585 -14.91 4.74 -6.25
C SER A 585 -14.76 6.09 -6.97
N ARG A 586 -15.41 6.30 -8.13
CA ARG A 586 -15.29 7.50 -9.00
C ARG A 586 -13.85 7.82 -9.44
N MET A 587 -12.99 6.80 -9.45
CA MET A 587 -11.60 6.85 -9.87
C MET A 587 -11.50 6.24 -11.27
N ILE A 588 -10.79 6.90 -12.18
CA ILE A 588 -10.50 6.33 -13.51
C ILE A 588 -9.18 5.55 -13.42
N SER A 589 -9.26 4.25 -13.69
CA SER A 589 -8.11 3.37 -13.87
C SER A 589 -7.91 3.13 -15.37
N ILE A 590 -6.72 3.44 -15.89
CA ILE A 590 -6.31 3.04 -17.25
C ILE A 590 -5.38 1.82 -17.13
N SER A 591 -5.76 0.72 -17.78
CA SER A 591 -5.18 -0.62 -17.62
C SER A 591 -3.71 -0.81 -18.05
N GLN A 592 -2.98 0.26 -18.38
CA GLN A 592 -1.58 0.14 -18.84
C GLN A 592 -0.57 0.91 -17.98
N SER A 593 -0.98 1.72 -17.00
CA SER A 593 -0.03 2.50 -16.20
C SER A 593 -0.28 2.52 -14.69
N ASN A 594 -1.35 1.89 -14.18
CA ASN A 594 -1.69 1.90 -12.74
C ASN A 594 -1.65 3.29 -12.07
N ARG A 595 -1.81 4.37 -12.85
CA ARG A 595 -1.93 5.73 -12.34
C ARG A 595 -3.41 6.08 -12.19
N TYR A 596 -3.76 6.59 -11.02
CA TYR A 596 -5.09 7.08 -10.71
C TYR A 596 -5.24 8.50 -11.22
N PHE A 597 -6.19 8.72 -12.13
CA PHE A 597 -6.58 10.07 -12.52
C PHE A 597 -7.51 10.64 -11.45
N GLY A 598 -7.38 11.93 -11.16
CA GLY A 598 -8.13 12.64 -10.11
C GLY A 598 -9.64 12.35 -10.09
N ARG A 599 -10.25 12.57 -8.92
CA ARG A 599 -11.65 12.19 -8.63
C ARG A 599 -12.65 13.03 -9.44
N LEU A 600 -13.28 12.44 -10.45
CA LEU A 600 -14.39 13.08 -11.19
C LEU A 600 -15.69 12.95 -10.39
N THR A 601 -16.09 14.02 -9.70
CA THR A 601 -17.23 13.99 -8.78
C THR A 601 -18.61 14.14 -9.45
N ASN A 602 -18.67 14.56 -10.72
CA ASN A 602 -19.92 14.96 -11.40
C ASN A 602 -20.44 13.96 -12.46
N LEU A 603 -19.90 12.74 -12.52
CA LEU A 603 -20.36 11.70 -13.45
C LEU A 603 -21.10 10.59 -12.70
N SER A 604 -22.14 10.02 -13.30
CA SER A 604 -22.82 8.86 -12.72
C SER A 604 -21.88 7.65 -12.72
N PRO A 605 -21.95 6.76 -11.72
CA PRO A 605 -21.35 5.43 -11.81
C PRO A 605 -21.80 4.79 -13.14
N GLU A 606 -20.90 4.12 -13.86
CA GLU A 606 -21.09 3.58 -15.23
C GLU A 606 -20.93 4.57 -16.42
N SER A 607 -20.62 5.85 -16.19
CA SER A 607 -20.31 6.77 -17.31
C SER A 607 -19.08 6.31 -18.10
N GLN A 608 -19.18 6.32 -19.43
CA GLN A 608 -18.03 6.09 -20.32
C GLN A 608 -17.25 7.39 -20.56
N VAL A 609 -15.95 7.33 -20.32
CA VAL A 609 -15.02 8.43 -20.62
C VAL A 609 -14.07 8.04 -21.74
N THR A 610 -13.69 9.02 -22.54
CA THR A 610 -12.71 8.90 -23.62
C THR A 610 -11.51 9.78 -23.32
N ILE A 611 -10.32 9.25 -23.59
CA ILE A 611 -9.05 9.90 -23.26
C ILE A 611 -8.30 10.20 -24.55
N TYR A 612 -7.91 11.47 -24.69
CA TYR A 612 -7.11 11.97 -25.80
C TYR A 612 -5.75 12.42 -25.29
N THR A 613 -4.72 12.11 -26.07
CA THR A 613 -3.34 12.51 -25.79
C THR A 613 -2.85 13.40 -26.92
N TYR A 614 -2.29 14.55 -26.53
CA TYR A 614 -1.71 15.55 -27.42
C TYR A 614 -0.20 15.62 -27.12
N GLU A 615 0.62 15.45 -28.15
CA GLU A 615 2.07 15.65 -28.02
C GLU A 615 2.40 17.11 -28.31
N THR A 616 3.01 17.79 -27.35
CA THR A 616 3.40 19.19 -27.47
C THR A 616 4.90 19.34 -27.26
N ASP A 617 5.47 20.47 -27.69
CA ASP A 617 6.90 20.76 -27.49
C ASP A 617 7.29 20.89 -26.01
N ALA A 618 6.31 21.03 -25.10
CA ALA A 618 6.50 21.19 -23.66
C ALA A 618 6.18 19.91 -22.84
N GLY A 619 5.84 18.79 -23.51
CA GLY A 619 5.44 17.54 -22.87
C GLY A 619 4.15 16.96 -23.43
N THR A 620 3.67 15.88 -22.80
CA THR A 620 2.48 15.17 -23.25
C THR A 620 1.25 15.63 -22.47
N VAL A 621 0.25 16.19 -23.15
CA VAL A 621 -1.01 16.64 -22.53
C VAL A 621 -2.07 15.56 -22.66
N GLN A 622 -2.72 15.18 -21.56
CA GLN A 622 -3.84 14.25 -21.55
C GLN A 622 -5.15 14.97 -21.19
N ALA A 623 -6.19 14.71 -21.98
CA ALA A 623 -7.52 15.29 -21.81
C ALA A 623 -8.58 14.19 -21.70
N VAL A 624 -9.46 14.30 -20.70
CA VAL A 624 -10.54 13.33 -20.45
C VAL A 624 -11.89 13.96 -20.78
N PHE A 625 -12.70 13.28 -21.59
CA PHE A 625 -14.04 13.70 -21.99
C PHE A 625 -15.08 12.66 -21.60
N ALA A 626 -16.23 13.11 -21.08
CA ALA A 626 -17.40 12.25 -20.96
C ALA A 626 -18.23 12.27 -22.25
N GLY A 627 -18.72 11.10 -22.67
CA GLY A 627 -19.35 10.92 -23.98
C GLY A 627 -20.61 11.76 -24.26
N SER A 628 -21.20 12.41 -23.26
CA SER A 628 -22.40 13.23 -23.40
C SER A 628 -22.18 14.75 -23.33
N SER A 629 -21.10 15.23 -22.71
CA SER A 629 -20.87 16.68 -22.52
C SER A 629 -20.08 17.33 -23.65
N GLY A 630 -19.22 16.57 -24.35
CA GLY A 630 -18.33 17.12 -25.39
C GLY A 630 -17.27 18.10 -24.88
N GLN A 631 -17.24 18.35 -23.56
CA GLN A 631 -16.32 19.25 -22.87
C GLN A 631 -15.29 18.45 -22.09
N CYS A 632 -14.06 18.97 -22.04
CA CYS A 632 -12.96 18.43 -21.28
C CYS A 632 -13.25 18.54 -19.79
N LEU A 633 -13.20 17.43 -19.07
CA LEU A 633 -13.49 17.34 -17.64
C LEU A 633 -12.23 17.31 -16.77
N LEU A 634 -11.11 16.89 -17.35
CA LEU A 634 -9.81 16.85 -16.70
C LEU A 634 -8.73 17.06 -17.76
N LEU A 635 -7.78 17.94 -17.47
CA LEU A 635 -6.62 18.23 -18.32
C LEU A 635 -5.37 18.08 -17.45
N GLU A 636 -4.41 17.26 -17.87
CA GLU A 636 -3.16 17.03 -17.12
C GLU A 636 -1.96 17.12 -18.07
N VAL A 637 -0.88 17.73 -17.60
CA VAL A 637 0.40 17.81 -18.31
C VAL A 637 1.35 16.79 -17.70
N LEU A 638 1.76 15.82 -18.51
CA LEU A 638 2.77 14.84 -18.12
C LEU A 638 4.16 15.35 -18.53
N PRO A 639 5.16 15.28 -17.63
CA PRO A 639 6.53 15.69 -17.91
C PRO A 639 7.21 14.81 -18.96
#